data_AF-A0AAQ5Y8E5-F1
#
_entry.id   AF-A0AAQ5Y8E5-F1
#
_cell.length_a   1.000
_cell.length_b   1.000
_cell.length_c   1.000
_cell.angle_alpha   90.00
_cell.angle_beta   90.00
_cell.angle_gamma   90.00
#
_symmetry.space_group_name_H-M   'P 1'
#
loop_
_entity.id
_entity.type
_entity.pdbx_description
1 polymer ?
#
loop_
_entity_poly.entity_id
_entity_poly.type
_entity_poly.pdbx_seq_one_letter_code
_entity_poly.pdbx_strand_id
1 'polypeptide(L)'
;MVHLEKIIALQKNPANIRNLCILAHVDHGKTTLADCLVASNGIISSRLAGKLRYLDSREDEQVRGITMKSSAISLHYRNGDQEYLLNLIDSPGHVDFSSEVSTAVRLCDGAIVVVDAVEGVCPQTQAVLRQAWLENIRPVLVINKIDRLIMELKLTSQEAYTHLQKILEQVNAITGTLFTSKVLEERAEKEKEEEKESETLSGDQVFDWSAGLEEVDDSHLYFSPEQGNVVFASAIDGWGFSIQQFAHIYSQRMGIKAEVLLKTLWGDFYLNAKAKKIMKGAQAKGKKPLFVQFVLDNIWSLYDAVVTRRDKEKVEKVVASLGIKVMARDLRHSDPKVLLSAICSQWLPVSQAVLSMVCEKLPSPLDMASERAEKLMSVGARRFDSLPAQTQKLKTAFLQCSSEDNAPVIVFVSKMFAVDTKALPKYKPRPLTQEEIVQRRELARQRHADRMAADQTAAESHKELAHSESMSQESQPAGLNTDSKPEEEEELKETFIAFARVYSGVVKKGQRVHLDGIYNSNLAINVLALNIAPFVSQLVPEGCSASDCVFEVPHLSCCSMESIYLLMGRELEDLEEVPAGNVLGIGGLEECVLKSATLSTTPACPPFTPLNFEATPIVRVAVEPKHPSEMPKLVRGMRLLNQADPCAEVLIQETGEHVLVTAGEVHLQRCLDDLRDRFAKIEISASKPIIPFRETVVRPPKVDMVNEELGKQQKVAIIHQVKEESSQGRSSDTLLVDPSGLVTLTTPNRLATVCVRAIPLPQEVTQLLESNSEVIRTLEQINMSLREGKSLDISLRTLEAIAGLKDQLDSLLQGRKWRNAVERIWAFGPRRYGPNILLNNVDSYQRPSVWQCLGRGDKTVEAGAQAAVLRDFDNSIISGFLLATLSGPMCEEPLMGVCFCVERWDVQSSAPAQHQESFEEDSMSHKALADNKVERSSETSAQEEGMASGLGQAERRPEPASDCYGPVSGQLIAAMKEACRHAFQAQPQRLMAAMYTCEIMATAEVLGRVYGVLGKREGRVLHEEMKEGTDMFIIKAVLPVAESFGFADEIRKRTSGLASPQLVFSHWEVISSDPYWVPTTEEEYLHFGEKADSANQALKYMNAVRRRKGLYVEEKIVEHAEKQRTLSKNK
;
A
#
# COMPACT_ATOMS: atom_id res chain seq x y z
N MET A 1 -18.64 9.15 31.73
CA MET A 1 -19.00 8.47 30.47
C MET A 1 -20.12 9.24 29.82
N VAL A 2 -20.06 9.39 28.50
CA VAL A 2 -21.19 9.90 27.69
C VAL A 2 -22.17 8.75 27.47
N HIS A 3 -23.47 9.02 27.50
CA HIS A 3 -24.47 7.99 27.19
C HIS A 3 -24.49 7.68 25.69
N LEU A 4 -24.56 6.39 25.33
CA LEU A 4 -24.59 5.91 23.94
C LEU A 4 -25.67 6.59 23.09
N GLU A 5 -26.86 6.79 23.66
CA GLU A 5 -27.99 7.51 23.04
C GLU A 5 -27.59 8.90 22.53
N LYS A 6 -26.70 9.60 23.24
CA LYS A 6 -26.23 10.92 22.86
C LYS A 6 -25.25 10.86 21.68
N ILE A 7 -24.43 9.83 21.61
CA ILE A 7 -23.54 9.59 20.47
C ILE A 7 -24.37 9.27 19.22
N ILE A 8 -25.37 8.40 19.34
CA ILE A 8 -26.32 8.08 18.26
C ILE A 8 -27.07 9.34 17.78
N ALA A 9 -27.52 10.20 18.70
CA ALA A 9 -28.18 11.46 18.35
C ALA A 9 -27.25 12.42 17.56
N LEU A 10 -25.95 12.46 17.91
CA LEU A 10 -24.96 13.25 17.18
C LEU A 10 -24.57 12.63 15.83
N GLN A 11 -24.52 11.30 15.73
CA GLN A 11 -24.26 10.59 14.48
C GLN A 11 -25.26 10.94 13.38
N LYS A 12 -26.53 11.21 13.73
CA LYS A 12 -27.59 11.62 12.80
C LYS A 12 -27.38 13.01 12.18
N ASN A 13 -26.44 13.81 12.67
CA ASN A 13 -26.12 15.11 12.09
C ASN A 13 -24.70 15.13 11.46
N PRO A 14 -24.56 14.85 10.14
CA PRO A 14 -23.26 14.83 9.46
C PRO A 14 -22.48 16.15 9.55
N ALA A 15 -23.15 17.30 9.70
CA ALA A 15 -22.47 18.59 9.82
C ALA A 15 -21.59 18.71 11.08
N ASN A 16 -21.91 17.95 12.14
CA ASN A 16 -21.18 17.96 13.41
C ASN A 16 -20.17 16.80 13.55
N ILE A 17 -20.01 15.98 12.51
CA ILE A 17 -19.06 14.87 12.47
C ILE A 17 -17.74 15.35 11.87
N ARG A 18 -16.59 14.88 12.36
CA ARG A 18 -15.28 15.00 11.70
C ARG A 18 -14.54 13.67 11.75
N ASN A 19 -14.11 13.17 10.60
CA ASN A 19 -13.26 11.98 10.50
C ASN A 19 -11.80 12.44 10.38
N LEU A 20 -10.95 12.07 11.34
CA LEU A 20 -9.58 12.56 11.44
C LEU A 20 -8.58 11.45 11.70
N CYS A 21 -7.45 11.45 10.99
CA CYS A 21 -6.32 10.58 11.27
C CYS A 21 -5.18 11.34 11.97
N ILE A 22 -4.45 10.70 12.88
CA ILE A 22 -3.16 11.24 13.35
C ILE A 22 -2.05 10.59 12.52
N LEU A 23 -1.25 11.42 11.85
CA LEU A 23 -0.14 11.03 11.00
C LEU A 23 1.16 11.61 11.60
N ALA A 24 2.17 10.77 11.77
CA ALA A 24 3.42 11.16 12.41
C ALA A 24 4.56 10.23 12.00
N HIS A 25 5.79 10.72 12.14
CA HIS A 25 6.96 9.84 12.16
C HIS A 25 6.94 8.98 13.45
N VAL A 26 7.66 7.86 13.44
CA VAL A 26 7.99 7.07 14.63
C VAL A 26 8.49 8.00 15.75
N ASP A 27 8.08 7.72 16.99
CA ASP A 27 8.46 8.44 18.20
C ASP A 27 8.19 9.95 18.29
N HIS A 28 7.54 10.60 17.30
CA HIS A 28 7.08 12.00 17.39
C HIS A 28 5.99 12.27 18.48
N GLY A 29 5.62 11.26 19.27
CA GLY A 29 4.62 11.37 20.33
C GLY A 29 3.16 11.29 19.84
N LYS A 30 2.94 10.55 18.75
CA LYS A 30 1.61 10.27 18.18
C LYS A 30 0.66 9.61 19.20
N THR A 31 1.07 8.47 19.76
CA THR A 31 0.30 7.68 20.73
C THR A 31 0.12 8.42 22.06
N THR A 32 1.08 9.25 22.48
CA THR A 32 0.93 10.07 23.69
C THR A 32 -0.04 11.24 23.49
N LEU A 33 -0.06 11.85 22.30
CA LEU A 33 -1.11 12.81 21.92
C LEU A 33 -2.48 12.13 21.93
N ALA A 34 -2.60 10.97 21.29
CA ALA A 34 -3.84 10.21 21.22
C ALA A 34 -4.38 9.85 22.62
N ASP A 35 -3.56 9.29 23.51
CA ASP A 35 -3.93 9.00 24.90
C ASP A 35 -4.47 10.25 25.64
N CYS A 36 -3.88 11.42 25.42
CA CYS A 36 -4.33 12.68 26.02
C CYS A 36 -5.71 13.11 25.50
N LEU A 37 -6.02 12.86 24.23
CA LEU A 37 -7.36 13.10 23.65
C LEU A 37 -8.38 12.13 24.26
N VAL A 38 -8.05 10.83 24.36
CA VAL A 38 -8.93 9.80 24.96
C VAL A 38 -9.20 10.09 26.45
N ALA A 39 -8.18 10.54 27.19
CA ALA A 39 -8.32 10.87 28.62
C ALA A 39 -9.22 12.08 28.87
N SER A 40 -9.27 13.06 27.96
CA SER A 40 -10.14 14.23 28.13
C SER A 40 -11.63 13.91 28.06
N ASN A 41 -12.00 12.81 27.39
CA ASN A 41 -13.38 12.32 27.32
C ASN A 41 -13.76 11.42 28.50
N GLY A 42 -12.84 11.22 29.46
CA GLY A 42 -13.08 10.41 30.66
C GLY A 42 -13.20 8.91 30.39
N ILE A 43 -12.71 8.43 29.25
CA ILE A 43 -12.54 7.00 28.94
C ILE A 43 -11.36 6.44 29.76
N ILE A 44 -10.29 7.24 29.88
CA ILE A 44 -9.10 6.93 30.70
C ILE A 44 -8.94 8.03 31.75
N SER A 45 -8.41 7.70 32.93
CA SER A 45 -8.04 8.73 33.92
C SER A 45 -6.83 9.55 33.45
N SER A 46 -6.83 10.87 33.69
CA SER A 46 -5.76 11.78 33.26
C SER A 46 -4.36 11.44 33.77
N ARG A 47 -4.23 10.67 34.86
CA ARG A 47 -2.92 10.20 35.39
C ARG A 47 -2.31 9.03 34.61
N LEU A 48 -3.14 8.33 33.85
CA LEU A 48 -2.79 7.16 33.05
C LEU A 48 -2.56 7.50 31.57
N ALA A 49 -3.00 8.69 31.14
CA ALA A 49 -2.72 9.26 29.83
C ALA A 49 -1.20 9.31 29.55
N GLY A 50 -0.81 8.96 28.32
CA GLY A 50 0.56 9.01 27.82
C GLY A 50 1.45 7.86 28.31
N LYS A 51 0.94 6.99 29.20
CA LYS A 51 1.68 5.83 29.75
C LYS A 51 1.09 4.50 29.33
N LEU A 52 -0.23 4.42 29.17
CA LEU A 52 -0.94 3.16 28.93
C LEU A 52 -1.11 2.82 27.45
N ARG A 53 -0.97 3.80 26.54
CA ARG A 53 -1.06 3.59 25.07
C ARG A 53 -2.33 2.82 24.70
N TYR A 54 -3.48 3.40 25.02
CA TYR A 54 -4.76 2.68 24.99
C TYR A 54 -5.13 2.16 23.60
N LEU A 55 -4.77 2.89 22.54
CA LEU A 55 -5.04 2.50 21.15
C LEU A 55 -4.10 1.42 20.60
N ASP A 56 -2.90 1.26 21.20
CA ASP A 56 -2.02 0.10 20.97
C ASP A 56 -2.63 -1.09 21.72
N SER A 57 -3.56 -1.78 21.06
CA SER A 57 -4.37 -2.84 21.67
C SER A 57 -3.60 -4.15 21.86
N ARG A 58 -2.61 -4.41 20.99
CA ARG A 58 -1.83 -5.66 21.00
C ARG A 58 -0.68 -5.61 22.00
N GLU A 59 -0.28 -6.77 22.52
CA GLU A 59 0.85 -6.88 23.45
C GLU A 59 2.20 -6.62 22.76
N ASP A 60 2.37 -7.06 21.53
CA ASP A 60 3.59 -6.83 20.73
C ASP A 60 3.81 -5.36 20.36
N GLU A 61 2.75 -4.59 20.12
CA GLU A 61 2.80 -3.13 19.96
C GLU A 61 3.30 -2.44 21.24
N GLN A 62 2.77 -2.85 22.39
CA GLN A 62 3.17 -2.31 23.70
C GLN A 62 4.62 -2.66 24.05
N VAL A 63 5.08 -3.88 23.73
CA VAL A 63 6.46 -4.34 23.97
C VAL A 63 7.46 -3.68 23.01
N ARG A 64 7.14 -3.61 21.71
CA ARG A 64 8.01 -2.96 20.70
C ARG A 64 7.99 -1.44 20.80
N GLY A 65 6.96 -0.87 21.43
CA GLY A 65 6.79 0.58 21.59
C GLY A 65 6.35 1.28 20.31
N ILE A 66 5.86 0.55 19.30
CA ILE A 66 5.38 1.09 18.01
C ILE A 66 3.96 0.64 17.72
N THR A 67 3.09 1.56 17.30
CA THR A 67 1.78 1.24 16.74
C THR A 67 1.97 0.52 15.40
N MET A 68 1.34 -0.65 15.23
CA MET A 68 1.44 -1.45 14.01
C MET A 68 0.11 -1.56 13.27
N LYS A 69 -1.02 -1.66 13.97
CA LYS A 69 -2.37 -1.66 13.40
C LYS A 69 -3.06 -0.30 13.58
N SER A 70 -3.83 0.11 12.57
CA SER A 70 -4.69 1.30 12.68
C SER A 70 -5.89 1.03 13.60
N SER A 71 -6.09 1.87 14.62
CA SER A 71 -7.17 1.76 15.62
C SER A 71 -8.09 2.98 15.56
N ALA A 72 -9.41 2.78 15.63
CA ALA A 72 -10.41 3.86 15.59
C ALA A 72 -11.11 4.05 16.95
N ILE A 73 -11.34 5.31 17.34
CA ILE A 73 -12.09 5.69 18.54
C ILE A 73 -12.99 6.89 18.27
N SER A 74 -14.22 6.85 18.78
CA SER A 74 -15.18 7.96 18.66
C SER A 74 -15.08 8.90 19.88
N LEU A 75 -14.82 10.19 19.64
CA LEU A 75 -14.62 11.19 20.67
C LEU A 75 -15.75 12.23 20.66
N HIS A 76 -16.42 12.43 21.80
CA HIS A 76 -17.39 13.51 22.01
C HIS A 76 -16.66 14.78 22.45
N TYR A 77 -16.84 15.90 21.74
CA TYR A 77 -16.29 17.20 22.13
C TYR A 77 -17.40 18.27 22.14
N ARG A 78 -17.33 19.21 23.09
CA ARG A 78 -18.26 20.33 23.18
C ARG A 78 -17.50 21.64 23.10
N ASN A 79 -17.80 22.45 22.08
CA ASN A 79 -17.24 23.78 21.89
C ASN A 79 -18.35 24.82 22.13
N GLY A 80 -18.39 25.40 23.33
CA GLY A 80 -19.47 26.30 23.74
C GLY A 80 -20.82 25.60 23.77
N ASP A 81 -21.72 25.99 22.86
CA ASP A 81 -23.07 25.42 22.72
C ASP A 81 -23.17 24.35 21.63
N GLN A 82 -22.13 24.18 20.79
CA GLN A 82 -22.09 23.16 19.75
C GLN A 82 -21.41 21.89 20.26
N GLU A 83 -21.97 20.74 19.87
CA GLU A 83 -21.46 19.41 20.22
C GLU A 83 -21.09 18.64 18.96
N TYR A 84 -19.88 18.08 18.98
CA TYR A 84 -19.21 17.45 17.85
C TYR A 84 -18.88 15.99 18.17
N LEU A 85 -18.95 15.16 17.13
CA LEU A 85 -18.49 13.78 17.15
C LEU A 85 -17.24 13.66 16.26
N LEU A 86 -16.14 13.25 16.86
CA LEU A 86 -14.82 13.26 16.25
C LEU A 86 -14.32 11.81 16.17
N ASN A 87 -14.36 11.24 14.96
CA ASN A 87 -13.92 9.87 14.71
C ASN A 87 -12.40 9.91 14.48
N LEU A 88 -11.64 9.57 15.52
CA LEU A 88 -10.17 9.55 15.53
C LEU A 88 -9.67 8.18 15.08
N ILE A 89 -8.88 8.14 14.00
CA ILE A 89 -8.10 6.98 13.59
C ILE A 89 -6.62 7.22 13.92
N ASP A 90 -6.04 6.39 14.78
CA ASP A 90 -4.60 6.39 15.04
C ASP A 90 -3.91 5.48 14.02
N SER A 91 -2.95 6.03 13.27
CA SER A 91 -2.25 5.32 12.18
C SER A 91 -0.84 4.88 12.60
N PRO A 92 -0.28 3.77 12.07
CA PRO A 92 1.08 3.38 12.38
C PRO A 92 2.11 4.37 11.82
N GLY A 93 3.14 4.68 12.60
CA GLY A 93 4.16 5.66 12.21
C GLY A 93 5.38 5.07 11.48
N HIS A 94 5.40 3.77 11.17
CA HIS A 94 6.56 3.06 10.63
C HIS A 94 6.41 2.76 9.13
N VAL A 95 7.50 2.89 8.35
CA VAL A 95 7.49 2.77 6.88
C VAL A 95 6.86 1.46 6.39
N ASP A 96 7.25 0.32 6.96
CA ASP A 96 6.73 -1.01 6.59
C ASP A 96 5.19 -1.15 6.68
N PHE A 97 4.51 -0.25 7.40
CA PHE A 97 3.05 -0.21 7.58
C PHE A 97 2.39 0.98 6.86
N SER A 98 3.07 1.62 5.90
CA SER A 98 2.55 2.75 5.12
C SER A 98 1.21 2.47 4.44
N SER A 99 0.94 1.22 4.06
CA SER A 99 -0.36 0.80 3.51
C SER A 99 -1.51 0.91 4.50
N GLU A 100 -1.27 0.68 5.80
CA GLU A 100 -2.26 0.93 6.84
C GLU A 100 -2.52 2.43 7.03
N VAL A 101 -1.51 3.26 6.80
CA VAL A 101 -1.63 4.73 6.78
C VAL A 101 -2.51 5.15 5.60
N SER A 102 -2.23 4.70 4.37
CA SER A 102 -3.06 4.99 3.19
C SER A 102 -4.51 4.52 3.36
N THR A 103 -4.70 3.33 3.94
CA THR A 103 -6.01 2.74 4.28
C THR A 103 -6.80 3.61 5.26
N ALA A 104 -6.13 4.19 6.27
CA ALA A 104 -6.73 5.06 7.27
C ALA A 104 -7.01 6.48 6.73
N VAL A 105 -6.02 7.07 6.05
CA VAL A 105 -6.10 8.40 5.42
C VAL A 105 -7.32 8.49 4.53
N ARG A 106 -7.54 7.50 3.64
CA ARG A 106 -8.67 7.48 2.71
C ARG A 106 -10.06 7.50 3.37
N LEU A 107 -10.19 6.99 4.59
CA LEU A 107 -11.45 7.03 5.36
C LEU A 107 -11.68 8.40 6.05
N CYS A 108 -10.64 9.21 6.24
CA CYS A 108 -10.72 10.50 6.92
C CYS A 108 -11.06 11.67 5.98
N ASP A 109 -11.41 12.81 6.57
CA ASP A 109 -11.59 14.11 5.89
C ASP A 109 -10.55 15.15 6.32
N GLY A 110 -9.89 14.89 7.45
CA GLY A 110 -8.78 15.67 7.97
C GLY A 110 -7.63 14.82 8.48
N ALA A 111 -6.45 15.43 8.58
CA ALA A 111 -5.26 14.81 9.15
C ALA A 111 -4.61 15.73 10.19
N ILE A 112 -4.18 15.18 11.32
CA ILE A 112 -3.31 15.83 12.30
C ILE A 112 -1.89 15.36 12.02
N VAL A 113 -1.02 16.26 11.55
CA VAL A 113 0.40 15.99 11.30
C VAL A 113 1.21 16.36 12.53
N VAL A 114 1.87 15.39 13.16
CA VAL A 114 2.66 15.60 14.38
C VAL A 114 4.15 15.66 14.06
N VAL A 115 4.79 16.78 14.43
CA VAL A 115 6.21 17.07 14.20
C VAL A 115 6.89 17.31 15.55
N ASP A 116 8.02 16.67 15.81
CA ASP A 116 8.83 16.92 17.02
C ASP A 116 9.57 18.26 16.90
N ALA A 117 9.51 19.08 17.95
CA ALA A 117 10.18 20.36 18.03
C ALA A 117 11.72 20.29 18.05
N VAL A 118 12.32 19.13 18.39
CA VAL A 118 13.77 18.87 18.36
C VAL A 118 14.20 18.19 17.07
N GLU A 119 13.54 17.09 16.70
CA GLU A 119 13.91 16.32 15.51
C GLU A 119 13.50 17.04 14.21
N GLY A 120 12.52 17.95 14.28
CA GLY A 120 12.07 18.77 13.16
C GLY A 120 11.34 17.95 12.10
N VAL A 121 11.39 18.41 10.84
CA VAL A 121 10.73 17.68 9.74
C VAL A 121 11.57 16.48 9.31
N CYS A 122 10.95 15.29 9.28
CA CYS A 122 11.61 14.03 8.91
C CYS A 122 11.12 13.53 7.54
N PRO A 123 11.82 12.57 6.89
CA PRO A 123 11.45 12.08 5.56
C PRO A 123 10.05 11.45 5.52
N GLN A 124 9.68 10.71 6.57
CA GLN A 124 8.33 10.18 6.71
C GLN A 124 7.26 11.26 6.87
N THR A 125 7.59 12.43 7.44
CA THR A 125 6.67 13.59 7.46
C THR A 125 6.40 14.10 6.04
N GLN A 126 7.41 14.08 5.15
CA GLN A 126 7.24 14.43 3.73
C GLN A 126 6.34 13.42 3.00
N ALA A 127 6.58 12.11 3.20
CA ALA A 127 5.74 11.06 2.64
C ALA A 127 4.28 11.16 3.13
N VAL A 128 4.08 11.32 4.45
CA VAL A 128 2.77 11.55 5.07
C VAL A 128 2.03 12.77 4.49
N LEU A 129 2.72 13.90 4.32
CA LEU A 129 2.14 15.11 3.73
C LEU A 129 1.78 14.87 2.25
N ARG A 130 2.61 14.15 1.50
CA ARG A 130 2.34 13.75 0.12
C ARG A 130 1.13 12.81 0.02
N GLN A 131 0.97 11.84 0.92
CA GLN A 131 -0.21 10.97 0.98
C GLN A 131 -1.50 11.78 1.28
N ALA A 132 -1.46 12.67 2.28
CA ALA A 132 -2.60 13.53 2.60
C ALA A 132 -2.98 14.46 1.43
N TRP A 133 -1.98 14.95 0.69
CA TRP A 133 -2.16 15.70 -0.55
C TRP A 133 -2.83 14.88 -1.66
N LEU A 134 -2.31 13.69 -1.94
CA LEU A 134 -2.81 12.80 -2.99
C LEU A 134 -4.27 12.39 -2.78
N GLU A 135 -4.72 12.28 -1.52
CA GLU A 135 -6.11 11.96 -1.14
C GLU A 135 -6.99 13.22 -0.94
N ASN A 136 -6.49 14.43 -1.24
CA ASN A 136 -7.20 15.72 -1.10
C ASN A 136 -7.78 15.95 0.31
N ILE A 137 -7.01 15.64 1.36
CA ILE A 137 -7.39 15.78 2.77
C ILE A 137 -6.76 17.05 3.35
N ARG A 138 -7.46 17.76 4.25
CA ARG A 138 -6.90 18.95 4.90
C ARG A 138 -5.98 18.57 6.06
N PRO A 139 -4.67 18.85 5.99
CA PRO A 139 -3.75 18.62 7.09
C PRO A 139 -3.78 19.78 8.09
N VAL A 140 -3.49 19.48 9.35
CA VAL A 140 -3.41 20.43 10.47
C VAL A 140 -2.17 20.10 11.29
N LEU A 141 -1.36 21.08 11.65
CA LEU A 141 -0.02 20.86 12.20
C LEU A 141 0.02 20.95 13.74
N VAL A 142 0.58 19.93 14.39
CA VAL A 142 0.89 19.93 15.83
C VAL A 142 2.39 19.79 16.02
N ILE A 143 3.02 20.85 16.55
CA ILE A 143 4.43 20.82 16.93
C ILE A 143 4.51 20.35 18.39
N ASN A 144 5.02 19.14 18.58
CA ASN A 144 5.05 18.42 19.86
C ASN A 144 6.45 18.43 20.50
N LYS A 145 6.56 17.93 21.73
CA LYS A 145 7.81 17.81 22.52
C LYS A 145 8.58 19.12 22.76
N ILE A 146 7.88 20.26 22.85
CA ILE A 146 8.49 21.57 23.13
C ILE A 146 9.24 21.58 24.49
N ASP A 147 8.84 20.72 25.42
CA ASP A 147 9.56 20.47 26.69
C ASP A 147 11.03 20.06 26.49
N ARG A 148 11.38 19.36 25.41
CA ARG A 148 12.77 18.98 25.11
C ARG A 148 13.64 20.19 24.74
N LEU A 149 13.07 21.22 24.08
CA LEU A 149 13.78 22.48 23.84
C LEU A 149 14.19 23.18 25.14
N ILE A 150 13.35 23.06 26.17
CA ILE A 150 13.55 23.65 27.51
C ILE A 150 14.52 22.80 28.34
N MET A 151 14.34 21.47 28.33
CA MET A 151 14.99 20.55 29.27
C MET A 151 16.27 19.92 28.74
N GLU A 152 16.29 19.50 27.47
CA GLU A 152 17.43 18.82 26.83
C GLU A 152 18.38 19.85 26.22
N LEU A 153 17.89 20.64 25.25
CA LEU A 153 18.69 21.66 24.55
C LEU A 153 18.92 22.93 25.37
N LYS A 154 18.07 23.21 26.37
CA LYS A 154 18.14 24.38 27.27
C LYS A 154 18.24 25.72 26.53
N LEU A 155 17.56 25.82 25.38
CA LEU A 155 17.51 27.04 24.59
C LEU A 155 16.86 28.17 25.37
N THR A 156 17.24 29.41 25.09
CA THR A 156 16.48 30.57 25.54
C THR A 156 15.13 30.66 24.82
N SER A 157 14.16 31.34 25.43
CA SER A 157 12.84 31.55 24.82
C SER A 157 12.89 32.28 23.47
N GLN A 158 13.95 33.06 23.21
CA GLN A 158 14.17 33.75 21.93
C GLN A 158 14.70 32.79 20.86
N GLU A 159 15.66 31.93 21.18
CA GLU A 159 16.21 30.92 20.27
C GLU A 159 15.17 29.84 19.94
N ALA A 160 14.37 29.43 20.94
CA ALA A 160 13.26 28.50 20.74
C ALA A 160 12.20 29.07 19.76
N TYR A 161 11.92 30.37 19.80
CA TYR A 161 11.04 31.01 18.82
C TYR A 161 11.63 30.95 17.40
N THR A 162 12.92 31.26 17.23
CA THR A 162 13.54 31.16 15.90
C THR A 162 13.63 29.71 15.41
N HIS A 163 13.78 28.74 16.31
CA HIS A 163 13.73 27.31 15.97
C HIS A 163 12.34 26.87 15.49
N LEU A 164 11.28 27.25 16.22
CA LEU A 164 9.89 26.96 15.84
C LEU A 164 9.51 27.62 14.51
N GLN A 165 10.01 28.82 14.23
CA GLN A 165 9.83 29.49 12.94
C GLN A 165 10.48 28.69 11.79
N LYS A 166 11.74 28.24 11.96
CA LYS A 166 12.42 27.40 10.95
C LYS A 166 11.69 26.09 10.65
N ILE A 167 11.12 25.43 11.67
CA ILE A 167 10.33 24.21 11.48
C ILE A 167 9.09 24.50 10.60
N LEU A 168 8.39 25.61 10.85
CA LEU A 168 7.24 26.01 10.04
C LEU A 168 7.63 26.35 8.59
N GLU A 169 8.75 27.04 8.39
CA GLU A 169 9.31 27.32 7.07
C GLU A 169 9.66 26.02 6.31
N GLN A 170 10.24 25.02 6.98
CA GLN A 170 10.52 23.70 6.40
C GLN A 170 9.24 22.95 5.97
N VAL A 171 8.21 22.90 6.83
CA VAL A 171 6.93 22.24 6.48
C VAL A 171 6.23 22.96 5.32
N ASN A 172 6.26 24.30 5.33
CA ASN A 172 5.67 25.11 4.26
C ASN A 172 6.45 24.99 2.93
N ALA A 173 7.77 24.80 2.95
CA ALA A 173 8.55 24.54 1.74
C ALA A 173 8.15 23.22 1.06
N ILE A 174 7.92 22.15 1.84
CA ILE A 174 7.42 20.86 1.31
C ILE A 174 6.02 21.02 0.74
N THR A 175 5.14 21.71 1.46
CA THR A 175 3.75 21.95 1.04
C THR A 175 3.69 22.80 -0.23
N GLY A 176 4.51 23.85 -0.32
CA GLY A 176 4.69 24.67 -1.52
C GLY A 176 5.27 23.88 -2.70
N THR A 177 6.16 22.91 -2.46
CA THR A 177 6.66 22.03 -3.54
C THR A 177 5.54 21.18 -4.14
N LEU A 178 4.68 20.59 -3.28
CA LEU A 178 3.52 19.80 -3.73
C LEU A 178 2.48 20.67 -4.46
N PHE A 179 2.25 21.88 -3.96
CA PHE A 179 1.33 22.84 -4.56
C PHE A 179 1.80 23.36 -5.92
N THR A 180 3.07 23.79 -6.02
CA THR A 180 3.65 24.24 -7.29
C THR A 180 3.58 23.14 -8.35
N SER A 181 3.80 21.86 -7.98
CA SER A 181 3.56 20.73 -8.89
C SER A 181 2.12 20.72 -9.41
N LYS A 182 1.13 20.78 -8.50
CA LYS A 182 -0.30 20.76 -8.87
C LYS A 182 -0.70 21.95 -9.75
N VAL A 183 -0.25 23.18 -9.46
CA VAL A 183 -0.58 24.36 -10.29
C VAL A 183 0.06 24.29 -11.67
N LEU A 184 1.30 23.80 -11.76
CA LEU A 184 1.96 23.57 -13.06
C LEU A 184 1.24 22.49 -13.87
N GLU A 185 0.78 21.41 -13.22
CA GLU A 185 -0.04 20.37 -13.84
C GLU A 185 -1.39 20.93 -14.34
N GLU A 186 -2.15 21.63 -13.50
CA GLU A 186 -3.45 22.22 -13.88
C GLU A 186 -3.36 23.31 -14.96
N ARG A 187 -2.24 24.05 -15.04
CA ARG A 187 -2.00 25.03 -16.11
C ARG A 187 -1.60 24.37 -17.42
N ALA A 188 -0.74 23.37 -17.37
CA ALA A 188 -0.42 22.55 -18.54
C ALA A 188 -1.64 21.75 -19.07
N GLU A 189 -2.74 21.67 -18.31
CA GLU A 189 -4.07 21.27 -18.80
C GLU A 189 -4.84 22.45 -19.41
N LYS A 190 -5.03 23.57 -18.68
CA LYS A 190 -5.82 24.73 -19.14
C LYS A 190 -5.26 25.40 -20.39
N GLU A 191 -3.95 25.62 -20.47
CA GLU A 191 -3.28 26.20 -21.63
C GLU A 191 -3.56 25.37 -22.90
N LYS A 192 -3.67 24.05 -22.79
CA LYS A 192 -4.00 23.13 -23.89
C LYS A 192 -5.50 23.03 -24.22
N GLU A 193 -6.38 23.52 -23.35
CA GLU A 193 -7.79 23.71 -23.66
C GLU A 193 -7.98 25.06 -24.38
N GLU A 194 -7.31 26.12 -23.91
CA GLU A 194 -7.30 27.44 -24.55
C GLU A 194 -6.61 27.44 -25.92
N GLU A 195 -5.50 26.71 -26.12
CA GLU A 195 -4.86 26.53 -27.44
C GLU A 195 -5.78 25.86 -28.47
N LYS A 196 -6.75 25.03 -28.04
CA LYS A 196 -7.73 24.39 -28.94
C LYS A 196 -8.90 25.30 -29.31
N GLU A 197 -9.17 26.35 -28.53
CA GLU A 197 -10.16 27.38 -28.89
C GLU A 197 -9.53 28.60 -29.59
N SER A 198 -8.22 28.83 -29.45
CA SER A 198 -7.52 30.05 -29.88
C SER A 198 -6.79 30.00 -31.22
N GLU A 199 -7.10 29.03 -32.11
CA GLU A 199 -6.62 28.99 -33.52
C GLU A 199 -7.00 30.22 -34.39
N THR A 200 -7.56 31.30 -33.81
CA THR A 200 -7.97 32.51 -34.55
C THR A 200 -7.26 33.82 -34.19
N LEU A 201 -6.39 33.90 -33.17
CA LEU A 201 -5.67 35.15 -32.86
C LEU A 201 -4.20 34.94 -32.44
N SER A 202 -3.29 35.15 -33.39
CA SER A 202 -1.84 35.16 -33.14
C SER A 202 -1.38 36.43 -32.41
N GLY A 203 -0.85 36.29 -31.20
CA GLY A 203 -0.22 37.36 -30.44
C GLY A 203 0.87 36.83 -29.51
N ASP A 204 2.13 37.03 -29.90
CA ASP A 204 3.31 36.57 -29.16
C ASP A 204 3.46 37.32 -27.83
N GLN A 205 3.01 36.71 -26.73
CA GLN A 205 3.21 37.19 -25.37
C GLN A 205 4.08 36.20 -24.61
N VAL A 206 5.24 36.67 -24.16
CA VAL A 206 6.12 35.93 -23.26
C VAL A 206 5.44 35.88 -21.89
N PHE A 207 4.85 34.73 -21.55
CA PHE A 207 4.16 34.54 -20.28
C PHE A 207 5.14 34.56 -19.09
N ASP A 208 4.84 35.39 -18.10
CA ASP A 208 5.54 35.41 -16.81
C ASP A 208 4.89 34.39 -15.87
N TRP A 209 5.57 33.25 -15.71
CA TRP A 209 5.14 32.14 -14.82
C TRP A 209 4.90 32.58 -13.37
N SER A 210 5.48 33.70 -12.92
CA SER A 210 5.28 34.22 -11.57
C SER A 210 3.94 34.93 -11.38
N ALA A 211 3.44 35.64 -12.39
CA ALA A 211 2.25 36.49 -12.27
C ALA A 211 0.97 35.69 -11.96
N GLY A 212 0.79 34.52 -12.59
CA GLY A 212 -0.39 33.71 -12.35
C GLY A 212 -0.43 33.07 -10.96
N LEU A 213 0.72 32.82 -10.31
CA LEU A 213 0.73 32.27 -8.94
C LEU A 213 0.11 33.24 -7.92
N GLU A 214 -0.03 34.53 -8.28
CA GLU A 214 -0.67 35.54 -7.44
C GLU A 214 -2.22 35.53 -7.54
N GLU A 215 -2.81 34.78 -8.48
CA GLU A 215 -4.27 34.74 -8.70
C GLU A 215 -5.00 33.59 -7.96
N VAL A 216 -4.28 32.59 -7.45
CA VAL A 216 -4.86 31.45 -6.73
C VAL A 216 -4.86 31.72 -5.22
N ASP A 217 -5.99 31.48 -4.53
CA ASP A 217 -6.09 31.68 -3.08
C ASP A 217 -5.49 30.51 -2.29
N ASP A 218 -4.16 30.51 -2.20
CA ASP A 218 -3.37 29.52 -1.48
C ASP A 218 -3.46 29.66 0.04
N SER A 219 -4.17 30.67 0.55
CA SER A 219 -4.11 31.06 1.96
C SER A 219 -4.51 29.94 2.91
N HIS A 220 -5.41 29.05 2.49
CA HIS A 220 -5.86 27.90 3.26
C HIS A 220 -4.86 26.73 3.34
N LEU A 221 -3.79 26.76 2.53
CA LEU A 221 -2.86 25.66 2.35
C LEU A 221 -1.68 25.69 3.34
N TYR A 222 -1.14 26.88 3.56
CA TYR A 222 0.10 27.06 4.33
C TYR A 222 -0.13 27.01 5.84
N PHE A 223 0.76 26.35 6.56
CA PHE A 223 0.73 26.28 8.03
C PHE A 223 1.17 27.62 8.62
N SER A 224 0.21 28.33 9.21
CA SER A 224 0.35 29.68 9.73
C SER A 224 -0.33 29.80 11.10
N PRO A 225 0.43 29.94 12.21
CA PRO A 225 -0.14 30.03 13.55
C PRO A 225 -1.19 31.14 13.74
N GLU A 226 -1.13 32.21 12.95
CA GLU A 226 -2.14 33.29 12.89
C GLU A 226 -3.52 32.80 12.45
N GLN A 227 -3.57 31.82 11.54
CA GLN A 227 -4.82 31.24 11.06
C GLN A 227 -5.43 30.26 12.07
N GLY A 228 -4.64 29.73 13.00
CA GLY A 228 -5.07 28.68 13.94
C GLY A 228 -4.93 27.24 13.41
N ASN A 229 -4.26 27.01 12.28
CA ASN A 229 -3.94 25.66 11.78
C ASN A 229 -2.61 25.08 12.33
N VAL A 230 -2.00 25.75 13.33
CA VAL A 230 -0.83 25.26 14.08
C VAL A 230 -1.11 25.30 15.59
N VAL A 231 -0.80 24.20 16.28
CA VAL A 231 -0.83 24.08 17.74
C VAL A 231 0.56 23.70 18.25
N PHE A 232 0.94 24.32 19.37
CA PHE A 232 2.19 24.07 20.08
C PHE A 232 1.90 23.22 21.32
N ALA A 233 2.54 22.07 21.46
CA ALA A 233 2.20 21.07 22.48
C ALA A 233 3.43 20.40 23.14
N SER A 234 3.19 19.92 24.36
CA SER A 234 3.94 18.85 25.01
C SER A 234 2.95 17.80 25.49
N ALA A 235 2.78 16.74 24.69
CA ALA A 235 1.88 15.63 25.05
C ALA A 235 2.35 14.89 26.32
N ILE A 236 3.65 14.92 26.66
CA ILE A 236 4.23 14.25 27.83
C ILE A 236 3.85 14.97 29.13
N ASP A 237 3.96 16.30 29.15
CA ASP A 237 3.57 17.11 30.32
C ASP A 237 2.07 17.46 30.33
N GLY A 238 1.33 17.11 29.26
CA GLY A 238 -0.14 17.19 29.18
C GLY A 238 -0.69 18.55 28.76
N TRP A 239 0.15 19.46 28.23
CA TRP A 239 -0.29 20.79 27.80
C TRP A 239 -0.13 21.03 26.30
N GLY A 240 -0.98 21.91 25.78
CA GLY A 240 -0.89 22.42 24.43
C GLY A 240 -1.76 23.64 24.25
N PHE A 241 -1.39 24.52 23.32
CA PHE A 241 -2.09 25.78 23.10
C PHE A 241 -2.15 26.17 21.62
N SER A 242 -3.21 26.90 21.26
CA SER A 242 -3.29 27.68 20.03
C SER A 242 -3.09 29.17 20.32
N ILE A 243 -2.70 29.96 19.32
CA ILE A 243 -2.55 31.42 19.48
C ILE A 243 -3.90 32.09 19.82
N GLN A 244 -5.02 31.51 19.38
CA GLN A 244 -6.37 31.99 19.69
C GLN A 244 -6.67 31.99 21.19
N GLN A 245 -6.27 30.95 21.92
CA GLN A 245 -6.46 30.87 23.37
C GLN A 245 -5.74 32.02 24.08
N PHE A 246 -4.48 32.26 23.74
CA PHE A 246 -3.72 33.39 24.29
C PHE A 246 -4.25 34.75 23.84
N ALA A 247 -4.69 34.90 22.59
CA ALA A 247 -5.34 36.12 22.11
C ALA A 247 -6.59 36.45 22.95
N HIS A 248 -7.40 35.44 23.31
CA HIS A 248 -8.57 35.63 24.17
C HIS A 248 -8.18 36.00 25.62
N ILE A 249 -7.24 35.27 26.23
CA ILE A 249 -6.74 35.54 27.60
C ILE A 249 -6.16 36.96 27.71
N TYR A 250 -5.35 37.39 26.75
CA TYR A 250 -4.75 38.73 26.76
C TYR A 250 -5.72 39.83 26.32
N SER A 251 -6.72 39.52 25.49
CA SER A 251 -7.80 40.47 25.15
C SER A 251 -8.54 40.90 26.41
N GLN A 252 -8.93 39.95 27.28
CA GLN A 252 -9.58 40.24 28.55
C GLN A 252 -8.70 41.06 29.52
N ARG A 253 -7.39 40.76 29.60
CA ARG A 253 -6.45 41.47 30.51
C ARG A 253 -6.03 42.87 30.02
N MET A 254 -5.87 43.06 28.71
CA MET A 254 -5.29 44.28 28.12
C MET A 254 -6.32 45.22 27.49
N GLY A 255 -7.54 44.75 27.22
CA GLY A 255 -8.59 45.52 26.53
C GLY A 255 -8.37 45.71 25.03
N ILE A 256 -7.47 44.92 24.42
CA ILE A 256 -7.20 44.92 22.98
C ILE A 256 -8.09 43.85 22.32
N LYS A 257 -8.68 44.13 21.15
CA LYS A 257 -9.47 43.13 20.40
C LYS A 257 -8.66 41.87 20.07
N ALA A 258 -9.25 40.69 20.29
CA ALA A 258 -8.61 39.40 20.03
C ALA A 258 -8.13 39.24 18.57
N GLU A 259 -8.89 39.72 17.58
CA GLU A 259 -8.51 39.73 16.15
C GLU A 259 -7.18 40.45 15.88
N VAL A 260 -6.93 41.56 16.57
CA VAL A 260 -5.69 42.35 16.42
C VAL A 260 -4.54 41.60 17.08
N LEU A 261 -4.78 40.94 18.21
CA LEU A 261 -3.78 40.10 18.88
C LEU A 261 -3.45 38.86 18.03
N LEU A 262 -4.42 38.21 17.39
CA LEU A 262 -4.17 37.07 16.49
C LEU A 262 -3.15 37.39 15.40
N LYS A 263 -3.35 38.53 14.69
CA LYS A 263 -2.48 39.01 13.60
C LYS A 263 -1.16 39.65 14.07
N THR A 264 -0.88 39.68 15.37
CA THR A 264 0.32 40.36 15.90
C THR A 264 1.08 39.58 16.96
N LEU A 265 0.48 38.56 17.58
CA LEU A 265 1.15 37.70 18.53
C LEU A 265 2.27 36.90 17.86
N TRP A 266 2.03 36.41 16.64
CA TRP A 266 3.03 35.78 15.78
C TRP A 266 3.74 36.82 14.89
N GLY A 267 4.99 36.57 14.52
CA GLY A 267 5.78 37.47 13.66
C GLY A 267 6.57 38.57 14.40
N ASP A 268 7.24 39.44 13.64
CA ASP A 268 8.18 40.45 14.17
C ASP A 268 7.47 41.73 14.69
N PHE A 269 6.65 41.56 15.72
CA PHE A 269 5.97 42.62 16.44
C PHE A 269 6.46 42.74 17.88
N TYR A 270 6.49 43.97 18.43
CA TYR A 270 6.74 44.22 19.85
C TYR A 270 5.73 45.20 20.46
N LEU A 271 5.49 45.08 21.77
CA LEU A 271 4.70 46.06 22.51
C LEU A 271 5.60 47.22 22.96
N ASN A 272 5.25 48.45 22.57
CA ASN A 272 5.83 49.62 23.21
C ASN A 272 5.08 49.93 24.51
N ALA A 273 5.62 49.45 25.64
CA ALA A 273 5.01 49.63 26.97
C ALA A 273 4.65 51.08 27.32
N LYS A 274 5.39 52.08 26.81
CA LYS A 274 5.10 53.51 27.04
C LYS A 274 3.86 54.00 26.27
N ALA A 275 3.59 53.41 25.11
CA ALA A 275 2.50 53.83 24.22
C ALA A 275 1.29 52.88 24.22
N LYS A 276 1.41 51.69 24.83
CA LYS A 276 0.50 50.54 24.70
C LYS A 276 0.12 50.22 23.24
N LYS A 277 1.02 50.51 22.30
CA LYS A 277 0.87 50.24 20.86
C LYS A 277 1.80 49.13 20.43
N ILE A 278 1.27 48.26 19.58
CA ILE A 278 2.03 47.21 18.90
C ILE A 278 2.74 47.85 17.70
N MET A 279 4.01 47.50 17.47
CA MET A 279 4.83 48.03 16.39
C MET A 279 5.59 46.89 15.70
N LYS A 280 5.77 46.98 14.37
CA LYS A 280 6.66 46.08 13.60
C LYS A 280 8.14 46.43 13.82
N GLY A 281 9.02 45.45 13.59
CA GLY A 281 10.47 45.62 13.65
C GLY A 281 11.02 45.44 15.06
N ALA A 282 10.79 44.27 15.68
CA ALA A 282 11.34 43.95 17.01
C ALA A 282 12.80 43.53 16.89
N GLN A 283 13.11 42.59 15.97
CA GLN A 283 14.46 42.11 15.69
C GLN A 283 15.41 43.25 15.30
N ALA A 284 15.00 44.10 14.34
CA ALA A 284 15.77 45.27 13.91
C ALA A 284 16.05 46.31 15.01
N LYS A 285 15.36 46.23 16.15
CA LYS A 285 15.52 47.12 17.32
C LYS A 285 16.04 46.39 18.56
N GLY A 286 16.49 45.13 18.43
CA GLY A 286 16.97 44.32 19.55
C GLY A 286 15.92 44.03 20.62
N LYS A 287 14.63 44.00 20.25
CA LYS A 287 13.52 43.73 21.19
C LYS A 287 12.96 42.33 20.98
N LYS A 288 12.60 41.67 22.08
CA LYS A 288 11.86 40.41 22.05
C LYS A 288 10.52 40.57 21.32
N PRO A 289 10.14 39.63 20.43
CA PRO A 289 8.80 39.56 19.84
C PRO A 289 7.68 39.35 20.88
N LEU A 290 6.44 39.66 20.49
CA LEU A 290 5.25 39.48 21.33
C LEU A 290 5.05 38.02 21.80
N PHE A 291 5.22 37.04 20.91
CA PHE A 291 5.14 35.62 21.26
C PHE A 291 6.10 35.24 22.38
N VAL A 292 7.35 35.71 22.30
CA VAL A 292 8.39 35.41 23.28
C VAL A 292 8.05 36.05 24.63
N GLN A 293 7.63 37.32 24.64
CA GLN A 293 7.30 38.05 25.88
C GLN A 293 6.06 37.52 26.60
N PHE A 294 5.03 37.12 25.87
CA PHE A 294 3.73 36.74 26.47
C PHE A 294 3.50 35.24 26.59
N VAL A 295 4.09 34.41 25.72
CA VAL A 295 3.88 32.97 25.74
C VAL A 295 5.11 32.25 26.29
N LEU A 296 6.24 32.32 25.59
CA LEU A 296 7.41 31.49 25.91
C LEU A 296 8.07 31.88 27.23
N ASP A 297 8.27 33.17 27.53
CA ASP A 297 8.88 33.60 28.80
C ASP A 297 8.10 33.10 30.03
N ASN A 298 6.76 33.01 29.95
CA ASN A 298 5.92 32.48 31.03
C ASN A 298 6.10 30.96 31.21
N ILE A 299 6.16 30.21 30.12
CA ILE A 299 6.39 28.76 30.14
C ILE A 299 7.80 28.45 30.67
N TRP A 300 8.84 29.13 30.16
CA TRP A 300 10.21 28.96 30.63
C TRP A 300 10.35 29.29 32.12
N SER A 301 9.69 30.36 32.59
CA SER A 301 9.67 30.70 34.02
C SER A 301 8.96 29.66 34.88
N LEU A 302 7.95 28.94 34.35
CA LEU A 302 7.27 27.84 35.05
C LEU A 302 8.18 26.62 35.15
N TYR A 303 8.82 26.20 34.05
CA TYR A 303 9.78 25.08 34.04
C TYR A 303 10.99 25.35 34.96
N ASP A 304 11.57 26.55 34.92
CA ASP A 304 12.67 26.93 35.82
C ASP A 304 12.25 26.94 37.30
N ALA A 305 11.04 27.44 37.62
CA ALA A 305 10.53 27.44 38.99
C ALA A 305 10.25 26.03 39.53
N VAL A 306 9.60 25.16 38.73
CA VAL A 306 9.17 23.82 39.16
C VAL A 306 10.30 22.79 39.11
N VAL A 307 11.05 22.74 38.01
CA VAL A 307 11.99 21.64 37.74
C VAL A 307 13.42 22.00 38.13
N THR A 308 13.92 23.16 37.69
CA THR A 308 15.32 23.58 37.87
C THR A 308 15.60 24.07 39.30
N ARG A 309 14.82 25.04 39.79
CA ARG A 309 15.06 25.73 41.08
C ARG A 309 14.22 25.18 42.23
N ARG A 310 13.13 24.45 41.93
CA ARG A 310 12.17 23.87 42.91
C ARG A 310 11.66 24.91 43.93
N ASP A 311 11.41 26.12 43.45
CA ASP A 311 11.06 27.28 44.27
C ASP A 311 9.56 27.30 44.58
N LYS A 312 9.18 26.74 45.73
CA LYS A 312 7.78 26.62 46.15
C LYS A 312 7.05 27.96 46.23
N GLU A 313 7.71 29.01 46.71
CA GLU A 313 7.08 30.33 46.80
C GLU A 313 6.79 30.92 45.42
N LYS A 314 7.71 30.76 44.46
CA LYS A 314 7.44 31.17 43.07
C LYS A 314 6.33 30.33 42.45
N VAL A 315 6.30 29.03 42.68
CA VAL A 315 5.21 28.16 42.19
C VAL A 315 3.86 28.59 42.76
N GLU A 316 3.76 28.87 44.07
CA GLU A 316 2.52 29.37 44.69
C GLU A 316 2.08 30.72 44.12
N LYS A 317 3.03 31.66 43.89
CA LYS A 317 2.77 32.95 43.24
C LYS A 317 2.29 32.78 41.78
N VAL A 318 2.89 31.86 41.02
CA VAL A 318 2.48 31.53 39.65
C VAL A 318 1.08 30.91 39.65
N VAL A 319 0.83 29.88 40.46
CA VAL A 319 -0.49 29.24 40.63
C VAL A 319 -1.57 30.25 40.99
N ALA A 320 -1.29 31.18 41.92
CA ALA A 320 -2.21 32.25 42.28
C ALA A 320 -2.47 33.23 41.12
N SER A 321 -1.45 33.63 40.36
CA SER A 321 -1.59 34.53 39.21
C SER A 321 -2.25 33.90 37.97
N LEU A 322 -2.24 32.57 37.88
CA LEU A 322 -2.96 31.79 36.86
C LEU A 322 -4.37 31.37 37.32
N GLY A 323 -4.68 31.46 38.61
CA GLY A 323 -5.99 31.11 39.18
C GLY A 323 -6.25 29.60 39.35
N ILE A 324 -5.17 28.79 39.38
CA ILE A 324 -5.24 27.32 39.34
C ILE A 324 -5.43 26.75 40.76
N LYS A 325 -6.18 25.66 40.91
CA LYS A 325 -6.40 24.97 42.20
C LYS A 325 -5.68 23.63 42.24
N VAL A 326 -4.39 23.67 42.58
CA VAL A 326 -3.56 22.47 42.76
C VAL A 326 -3.90 21.77 44.07
N MET A 327 -4.03 20.45 44.04
CA MET A 327 -4.33 19.66 45.24
C MET A 327 -3.09 19.53 46.15
N ALA A 328 -3.29 19.61 47.46
CA ALA A 328 -2.22 19.53 48.46
C ALA A 328 -1.41 18.22 48.41
N ARG A 329 -1.95 17.15 47.81
CA ARG A 329 -1.22 15.89 47.55
C ARG A 329 -0.15 16.01 46.47
N ASP A 330 -0.41 16.79 45.42
CA ASP A 330 0.47 16.88 44.26
C ASP A 330 1.61 17.88 44.53
N LEU A 331 1.33 18.95 45.31
CA LEU A 331 2.32 19.86 45.90
C LEU A 331 3.33 19.18 46.86
N ARG A 332 2.97 18.00 47.40
CA ARG A 332 3.83 17.21 48.30
C ARG A 332 4.53 16.04 47.59
N HIS A 333 4.27 15.83 46.30
CA HIS A 333 4.86 14.73 45.55
C HIS A 333 6.38 14.94 45.39
N SER A 334 7.16 13.85 45.44
CA SER A 334 8.62 13.91 45.31
C SER A 334 9.05 14.34 43.90
N ASP A 335 8.31 13.88 42.88
CA ASP A 335 8.65 14.12 41.48
C ASP A 335 8.07 15.45 40.96
N PRO A 336 8.91 16.41 40.54
CA PRO A 336 8.45 17.71 40.07
C PRO A 336 7.66 17.63 38.75
N LYS A 337 7.90 16.59 37.93
CA LYS A 337 7.15 16.34 36.69
C LYS A 337 5.66 16.07 36.93
N VAL A 338 5.30 15.41 38.04
CA VAL A 338 3.90 15.15 38.39
C VAL A 338 3.19 16.45 38.78
N LEU A 339 3.87 17.32 39.55
CA LEU A 339 3.37 18.65 39.89
C LEU A 339 3.25 19.54 38.64
N LEU A 340 4.26 19.54 37.77
CA LEU A 340 4.24 20.26 36.49
C LEU A 340 3.04 19.83 35.64
N SER A 341 2.89 18.51 35.40
CA SER A 341 1.78 17.98 34.61
C SER A 341 0.41 18.29 35.22
N ALA A 342 0.28 18.27 36.56
CA ALA A 342 -0.96 18.65 37.24
C ALA A 342 -1.32 20.15 37.07
N ILE A 343 -0.33 21.05 37.07
CA ILE A 343 -0.52 22.48 36.79
C ILE A 343 -0.86 22.68 35.31
N CYS A 344 -0.05 22.11 34.42
CA CYS A 344 -0.15 22.23 32.97
C CYS A 344 -1.48 21.69 32.42
N SER A 345 -1.92 20.51 32.89
CA SER A 345 -3.19 19.90 32.49
C SER A 345 -4.43 20.69 32.93
N GLN A 346 -4.32 21.52 33.97
CA GLN A 346 -5.40 22.45 34.38
C GLN A 346 -5.31 23.80 33.66
N TRP A 347 -4.11 24.25 33.29
CA TRP A 347 -3.89 25.56 32.71
C TRP A 347 -4.19 25.61 31.21
N LEU A 348 -3.62 24.68 30.45
CA LEU A 348 -3.65 24.66 28.98
C LEU A 348 -3.84 23.21 28.50
N PRO A 349 -5.05 22.63 28.61
CA PRO A 349 -5.29 21.24 28.24
C PRO A 349 -5.01 21.01 26.75
N VAL A 350 -4.06 20.12 26.44
CA VAL A 350 -3.67 19.81 25.05
C VAL A 350 -4.85 19.39 24.19
N SER A 351 -5.80 18.64 24.76
CA SER A 351 -7.00 18.19 24.07
C SER A 351 -7.90 19.35 23.66
N GLN A 352 -8.11 20.35 24.51
CA GLN A 352 -8.95 21.49 24.17
C GLN A 352 -8.35 22.30 23.00
N ALA A 353 -7.03 22.48 22.99
CA ALA A 353 -6.34 23.18 21.91
C ALA A 353 -6.47 22.44 20.56
N VAL A 354 -6.20 21.13 20.54
CA VAL A 354 -6.26 20.30 19.32
C VAL A 354 -7.70 20.10 18.84
N LEU A 355 -8.66 19.81 19.73
CA LEU A 355 -10.03 19.53 19.35
C LEU A 355 -10.79 20.79 18.88
N SER A 356 -10.54 21.97 19.45
CA SER A 356 -11.11 23.25 18.94
C SER A 356 -10.62 23.54 17.53
N MET A 357 -9.31 23.46 17.32
CA MET A 357 -8.63 23.59 16.04
C MET A 357 -9.19 22.63 14.98
N VAL A 358 -9.37 21.35 15.33
CA VAL A 358 -10.02 20.31 14.51
C VAL A 358 -11.41 20.76 14.07
N CYS A 359 -12.26 21.22 15.01
CA CYS A 359 -13.64 21.63 14.69
C CYS A 359 -13.71 22.88 13.80
N GLU A 360 -12.76 23.81 13.96
CA GLU A 360 -12.72 25.08 13.22
C GLU A 360 -12.11 24.95 11.81
N LYS A 361 -11.18 24.01 11.58
CA LYS A 361 -10.42 23.91 10.32
C LYS A 361 -10.77 22.74 9.44
N LEU A 362 -11.16 21.60 10.03
CA LEU A 362 -11.47 20.42 9.24
C LEU A 362 -12.87 20.51 8.64
N PRO A 363 -13.04 20.12 7.36
CA PRO A 363 -14.33 20.13 6.68
C PRO A 363 -15.27 19.13 7.35
N SER A 364 -16.57 19.38 7.29
CA SER A 364 -17.55 18.33 7.55
C SER A 364 -17.55 17.31 6.40
N PRO A 365 -18.05 16.08 6.60
CA PRO A 365 -18.31 15.14 5.52
C PRO A 365 -19.16 15.69 4.37
N LEU A 366 -19.97 16.74 4.62
CA LEU A 366 -20.77 17.44 3.61
C LEU A 366 -19.94 18.34 2.70
N ASP A 367 -18.82 18.88 3.20
CA ASP A 367 -17.95 19.82 2.47
C ASP A 367 -16.91 19.08 1.60
N MET A 368 -17.22 17.87 1.15
CA MET A 368 -16.30 17.04 0.38
C MET A 368 -16.13 17.58 -1.04
N ALA A 369 -14.89 17.78 -1.47
CA ALA A 369 -14.58 18.25 -2.81
C ALA A 369 -15.07 17.28 -3.90
N SER A 370 -15.69 17.82 -4.96
CA SER A 370 -16.15 17.04 -6.12
C SER A 370 -15.03 16.26 -6.80
N GLU A 371 -13.83 16.85 -6.89
CA GLU A 371 -12.61 16.18 -7.37
C GLU A 371 -12.33 14.87 -6.61
N ARG A 372 -12.52 14.86 -5.29
CA ARG A 372 -12.27 13.67 -4.45
C ARG A 372 -13.32 12.61 -4.69
N ALA A 373 -14.59 12.99 -4.80
CA ALA A 373 -15.69 12.08 -5.14
C ALA A 373 -15.48 11.43 -6.52
N GLU A 374 -15.09 12.24 -7.52
CA GLU A 374 -14.80 11.76 -8.88
C GLU A 374 -13.63 10.78 -8.90
N LYS A 375 -12.50 11.12 -8.25
CA LYS A 375 -11.30 10.28 -8.15
C LYS A 375 -11.55 8.94 -7.45
N LEU A 376 -12.48 8.91 -6.49
CA LEU A 376 -12.90 7.68 -5.81
C LEU A 376 -13.78 6.79 -6.70
N MET A 377 -14.67 7.39 -7.51
CA MET A 377 -15.63 6.68 -8.36
C MET A 377 -15.12 6.35 -9.77
N SER A 378 -14.07 7.01 -10.28
CA SER A 378 -13.53 6.77 -11.62
C SER A 378 -12.63 5.53 -11.65
N VAL A 379 -13.12 4.44 -12.24
CA VAL A 379 -12.33 3.20 -12.42
C VAL A 379 -11.19 3.45 -13.41
N GLY A 380 -9.99 3.71 -12.87
CA GLY A 380 -8.78 3.98 -13.66
C GLY A 380 -8.93 5.24 -14.51
N ALA A 381 -8.54 5.14 -15.78
CA ALA A 381 -8.38 6.29 -16.68
C ALA A 381 -9.67 6.74 -17.42
N ARG A 382 -10.85 6.27 -17.01
CA ARG A 382 -12.15 6.67 -17.61
C ARG A 382 -12.63 7.99 -17.01
N ARG A 383 -13.18 8.88 -17.86
CA ARG A 383 -13.82 10.14 -17.41
C ARG A 383 -15.09 9.81 -16.61
N PHE A 384 -15.35 10.54 -15.52
CA PHE A 384 -16.59 10.39 -14.77
C PHE A 384 -17.83 10.62 -15.67
N ASP A 385 -17.74 11.57 -16.60
CA ASP A 385 -18.84 11.92 -17.52
C ASP A 385 -19.12 10.85 -18.58
N SER A 386 -18.20 9.89 -18.79
CA SER A 386 -18.42 8.72 -19.65
C SER A 386 -19.09 7.54 -18.92
N LEU A 387 -19.31 7.65 -17.60
CA LEU A 387 -20.06 6.65 -16.83
C LEU A 387 -21.57 6.80 -17.08
N PRO A 388 -22.37 5.72 -16.95
CA PRO A 388 -23.81 5.77 -17.17
C PRO A 388 -24.51 6.86 -16.35
N ALA A 389 -25.57 7.45 -16.89
CA ALA A 389 -26.36 8.49 -16.21
C ALA A 389 -26.92 8.05 -14.83
N GLN A 390 -27.10 6.75 -14.60
CA GLN A 390 -27.44 6.21 -13.28
C GLN A 390 -26.28 6.38 -12.27
N THR A 391 -25.05 6.05 -12.67
CA THR A 391 -23.83 6.27 -11.88
C THR A 391 -23.54 7.75 -11.66
N GLN A 392 -23.83 8.61 -12.65
CA GLN A 392 -23.71 10.06 -12.49
C GLN A 392 -24.64 10.61 -11.39
N LYS A 393 -25.86 10.09 -11.27
CA LYS A 393 -26.77 10.43 -10.15
C LYS A 393 -26.21 10.01 -8.79
N LEU A 394 -25.43 8.94 -8.70
CA LEU A 394 -24.80 8.52 -7.43
C LEU A 394 -23.81 9.57 -6.91
N LYS A 395 -23.09 10.30 -7.77
CA LYS A 395 -22.21 11.41 -7.35
C LYS A 395 -22.98 12.54 -6.65
N THR A 396 -24.21 12.85 -7.08
CA THR A 396 -25.03 13.84 -6.37
C THR A 396 -25.45 13.37 -4.97
N ALA A 397 -25.81 12.09 -4.81
CA ALA A 397 -26.11 11.50 -3.50
C ALA A 397 -24.87 11.34 -2.59
N PHE A 398 -23.69 11.17 -3.20
CA PHE A 398 -22.40 11.09 -2.51
C PHE A 398 -21.96 12.48 -1.98
N LEU A 399 -22.08 13.53 -2.80
CA LEU A 399 -21.79 14.92 -2.41
C LEU A 399 -22.78 15.45 -1.37
N GLN A 400 -24.07 15.14 -1.51
CA GLN A 400 -25.08 15.55 -0.53
C GLN A 400 -24.99 14.77 0.79
N CYS A 401 -24.28 13.62 0.83
CA CYS A 401 -24.18 12.74 1.99
C CYS A 401 -25.56 12.48 2.65
N SER A 402 -26.58 12.28 1.81
CA SER A 402 -27.98 12.24 2.24
C SER A 402 -28.25 11.05 3.17
N SER A 403 -28.78 11.33 4.36
CA SER A 403 -29.21 10.33 5.35
C SER A 403 -30.69 9.97 5.23
N GLU A 404 -31.27 10.11 4.03
CA GLU A 404 -32.66 9.74 3.75
C GLU A 404 -32.80 8.23 3.52
N ASP A 405 -33.90 7.62 3.97
CA ASP A 405 -34.18 6.19 3.79
C ASP A 405 -34.30 5.74 2.32
N ASN A 406 -34.57 6.69 1.41
CA ASN A 406 -34.69 6.44 -0.03
C ASN A 406 -33.38 6.69 -0.80
N ALA A 407 -32.31 7.12 -0.12
CA ALA A 407 -31.00 7.33 -0.74
C ALA A 407 -30.27 5.98 -0.96
N PRO A 408 -29.53 5.82 -2.08
CA PRO A 408 -28.74 4.62 -2.30
C PRO A 408 -27.64 4.51 -1.24
N VAL A 409 -27.58 3.38 -0.55
CA VAL A 409 -26.54 3.16 0.46
C VAL A 409 -25.23 2.84 -0.24
N ILE A 410 -24.19 3.62 0.06
CA ILE A 410 -22.84 3.45 -0.48
C ILE A 410 -21.85 3.40 0.70
N VAL A 411 -21.15 2.27 0.83
CA VAL A 411 -20.18 2.02 1.90
C VAL A 411 -18.87 1.53 1.29
N PHE A 412 -17.75 2.07 1.75
CA PHE A 412 -16.41 1.61 1.37
C PHE A 412 -15.76 0.85 2.51
N VAL A 413 -15.43 -0.42 2.28
CA VAL A 413 -14.60 -1.25 3.16
C VAL A 413 -13.14 -1.04 2.78
N SER A 414 -12.37 -0.42 3.68
CA SER A 414 -10.94 -0.14 3.44
C SER A 414 -10.06 -1.35 3.78
N LYS A 415 -10.41 -2.08 4.84
CA LYS A 415 -9.65 -3.22 5.39
C LYS A 415 -10.54 -4.09 6.27
N MET A 416 -10.23 -5.37 6.42
CA MET A 416 -10.80 -6.21 7.49
C MET A 416 -9.80 -6.38 8.64
N PHE A 417 -10.29 -6.48 9.86
CA PHE A 417 -9.47 -6.74 11.04
C PHE A 417 -10.10 -7.83 11.90
N ALA A 418 -9.25 -8.74 12.40
CA ALA A 418 -9.68 -9.83 13.27
C ALA A 418 -9.78 -9.36 14.72
N VAL A 419 -10.90 -9.73 15.36
CA VAL A 419 -11.22 -9.42 16.75
C VAL A 419 -11.55 -10.71 17.49
N ASP A 420 -11.06 -10.84 18.72
CA ASP A 420 -11.43 -11.95 19.61
C ASP A 420 -12.93 -11.91 19.93
N THR A 421 -13.60 -13.06 19.89
CA THR A 421 -15.00 -13.21 20.31
C THR A 421 -15.29 -12.60 21.69
N LYS A 422 -14.34 -12.70 22.63
CA LYS A 422 -14.43 -12.08 23.98
C LYS A 422 -14.60 -10.55 23.97
N ALA A 423 -14.13 -9.86 22.92
CA ALA A 423 -14.26 -8.41 22.79
C ALA A 423 -15.59 -7.98 22.15
N LEU A 424 -16.33 -8.89 21.51
CA LEU A 424 -17.64 -8.61 20.91
C LEU A 424 -18.69 -8.30 21.99
N PRO A 425 -19.61 -7.35 21.76
CA PRO A 425 -20.59 -6.94 22.77
C PRO A 425 -21.53 -8.06 23.24
N LYS A 426 -21.77 -9.07 22.38
CA LYS A 426 -22.60 -10.25 22.66
C LYS A 426 -22.10 -11.08 23.85
N TYR A 427 -20.77 -11.12 24.07
CA TYR A 427 -20.13 -11.91 25.13
C TYR A 427 -19.65 -11.06 26.32
N LYS A 428 -19.79 -9.73 26.25
CA LYS A 428 -19.53 -8.86 27.41
C LYS A 428 -20.72 -8.91 28.38
N PRO A 429 -20.49 -8.97 29.70
CA PRO A 429 -21.54 -8.77 30.68
C PRO A 429 -22.06 -7.32 30.57
N ARG A 430 -23.21 -7.15 29.91
CA ARG A 430 -23.82 -5.83 29.67
C ARG A 430 -24.05 -5.11 31.02
N PRO A 431 -23.57 -3.86 31.20
CA PRO A 431 -23.84 -3.12 32.42
C PRO A 431 -25.35 -2.89 32.54
N LEU A 432 -25.94 -3.47 33.58
CA LEU A 432 -27.38 -3.50 33.78
C LEU A 432 -27.93 -2.09 33.99
N THR A 433 -29.06 -1.79 33.35
CA THR A 433 -29.79 -0.54 33.59
C THR A 433 -30.26 -0.48 35.06
N GLN A 434 -30.49 0.72 35.59
CA GLN A 434 -31.00 0.85 36.97
C GLN A 434 -32.34 0.12 37.16
N GLU A 435 -33.18 0.07 36.13
CA GLU A 435 -34.45 -0.67 36.13
C GLU A 435 -34.22 -2.19 36.14
N GLU A 436 -33.33 -2.72 35.30
CA GLU A 436 -32.95 -4.15 35.36
C GLU A 436 -32.27 -4.53 36.68
N ILE A 437 -31.50 -3.63 37.30
CA ILE A 437 -30.92 -3.85 38.64
C ILE A 437 -32.02 -3.91 39.70
N VAL A 438 -33.04 -3.03 39.62
CA VAL A 438 -34.20 -3.07 40.53
C VAL A 438 -35.02 -4.33 40.31
N GLN A 439 -35.36 -4.68 39.07
CA GLN A 439 -36.07 -5.90 38.73
C GLN A 439 -35.30 -7.16 39.17
N ARG A 440 -33.98 -7.25 38.91
CA ARG A 440 -33.17 -8.37 39.40
C ARG A 440 -33.06 -8.41 40.92
N ARG A 441 -33.09 -7.27 41.62
CA ARG A 441 -33.17 -7.21 43.11
C ARG A 441 -34.53 -7.61 43.66
N GLU A 442 -35.61 -7.41 42.90
CA GLU A 442 -36.95 -7.90 43.26
C GLU A 442 -37.11 -9.38 42.96
N LEU A 443 -36.66 -9.84 41.79
CA LEU A 443 -36.67 -11.26 41.40
C LEU A 443 -35.72 -12.09 42.29
N ALA A 444 -34.59 -11.52 42.73
CA ALA A 444 -33.74 -12.13 43.76
C ALA A 444 -34.40 -12.15 45.14
N ARG A 445 -35.18 -11.11 45.51
CA ARG A 445 -35.97 -11.11 46.75
C ARG A 445 -37.10 -12.14 46.72
N GLN A 446 -37.78 -12.28 45.58
CA GLN A 446 -38.79 -13.32 45.35
C GLN A 446 -38.14 -14.70 45.46
N ARG A 447 -37.10 -14.99 44.67
CA ARG A 447 -36.36 -16.26 44.77
C ARG A 447 -35.82 -16.56 46.17
N HIS A 448 -35.41 -15.54 46.93
CA HIS A 448 -34.98 -15.72 48.32
C HIS A 448 -36.16 -15.96 49.27
N ALA A 449 -37.32 -15.34 49.03
CA ALA A 449 -38.55 -15.62 49.77
C ALA A 449 -39.09 -17.02 49.45
N ASP A 450 -39.08 -17.43 48.18
CA ASP A 450 -39.46 -18.76 47.70
C ASP A 450 -38.50 -19.82 48.25
N ARG A 451 -37.19 -19.53 48.31
CA ARG A 451 -36.19 -20.43 48.90
C ARG A 451 -36.33 -20.51 50.42
N MET A 452 -36.62 -19.41 51.11
CA MET A 452 -36.97 -19.42 52.54
C MET A 452 -38.27 -20.19 52.82
N ALA A 453 -39.27 -20.11 51.93
CA ALA A 453 -40.51 -20.89 52.03
C ALA A 453 -40.24 -22.38 51.76
N ALA A 454 -39.41 -22.70 50.75
CA ALA A 454 -38.97 -24.05 50.46
C ALA A 454 -38.16 -24.65 51.62
N ASP A 455 -37.22 -23.89 52.19
CA ASP A 455 -36.42 -24.29 53.35
C ASP A 455 -37.28 -24.44 54.61
N GLN A 456 -38.36 -23.65 54.77
CA GLN A 456 -39.36 -23.88 55.83
C GLN A 456 -40.12 -25.19 55.61
N THR A 457 -40.57 -25.50 54.38
CA THR A 457 -41.20 -26.80 54.09
C THR A 457 -40.22 -27.98 54.19
N ALA A 458 -38.93 -27.77 53.91
CA ALA A 458 -37.89 -28.78 54.08
C ALA A 458 -37.53 -29.00 55.57
N ALA A 459 -37.54 -27.95 56.38
CA ALA A 459 -37.30 -28.01 57.83
C ALA A 459 -38.41 -28.73 58.61
N GLU A 460 -39.63 -28.81 58.06
CA GLU A 460 -40.69 -29.68 58.61
C GLU A 460 -40.47 -31.16 58.25
N SER A 461 -39.85 -31.46 57.11
CA SER A 461 -39.54 -32.85 56.70
C SER A 461 -38.24 -33.44 57.27
N HIS A 462 -37.36 -32.64 57.86
CA HIS A 462 -36.05 -33.08 58.38
C HIS A 462 -35.94 -33.10 59.93
N LYS A 463 -37.06 -33.21 60.64
CA LYS A 463 -37.08 -33.24 62.12
C LYS A 463 -36.93 -34.63 62.77
N GLU A 464 -36.57 -35.66 62.00
CA GLU A 464 -36.21 -36.99 62.52
C GLU A 464 -34.80 -37.40 62.07
N LEU A 465 -33.78 -36.97 62.83
CA LEU A 465 -32.49 -37.63 63.14
C LEU A 465 -31.51 -36.57 63.70
N ALA A 466 -30.75 -36.92 64.73
CA ALA A 466 -30.17 -35.94 65.67
C ALA A 466 -28.63 -36.01 65.79
N HIS A 467 -28.03 -34.86 66.20
CA HIS A 467 -26.71 -34.65 66.84
C HIS A 467 -25.45 -35.22 66.13
N SER A 468 -24.26 -34.62 66.18
CA SER A 468 -23.70 -33.40 66.82
C SER A 468 -23.03 -32.51 65.72
N GLU A 469 -22.28 -31.43 65.91
CA GLU A 469 -21.51 -30.90 67.05
C GLU A 469 -21.24 -29.39 66.85
N SER A 470 -20.81 -28.69 67.91
CA SER A 470 -20.76 -27.22 67.96
C SER A 470 -19.35 -26.61 67.86
N MET A 471 -19.18 -25.53 67.08
CA MET A 471 -18.27 -24.42 67.43
C MET A 471 -18.73 -23.07 66.84
N SER A 472 -18.58 -22.01 67.64
CA SER A 472 -18.69 -20.59 67.30
C SER A 472 -17.41 -20.10 66.57
N GLN A 473 -17.30 -18.90 65.95
CA GLN A 473 -17.94 -17.61 66.28
C GLN A 473 -17.74 -16.55 65.17
N GLU A 474 -18.63 -15.56 65.14
CA GLU A 474 -18.48 -14.16 64.66
C GLU A 474 -18.20 -13.78 63.18
N SER A 475 -19.15 -12.99 62.69
CA SER A 475 -19.39 -12.41 61.37
C SER A 475 -18.55 -11.17 60.99
N GLN A 476 -18.17 -11.07 59.71
CA GLN A 476 -18.23 -9.81 58.92
C GLN A 476 -18.68 -10.12 57.48
N PRO A 477 -19.33 -9.19 56.76
CA PRO A 477 -19.99 -9.49 55.49
C PRO A 477 -19.01 -9.44 54.30
N ALA A 478 -18.59 -10.60 53.80
CA ALA A 478 -17.99 -10.71 52.47
C ALA A 478 -19.08 -10.56 51.38
N GLY A 479 -18.76 -9.84 50.30
CA GLY A 479 -19.71 -9.56 49.22
C GLY A 479 -20.15 -10.81 48.47
N LEU A 480 -21.41 -10.83 48.01
CA LEU A 480 -21.93 -11.91 47.17
C LEU A 480 -21.22 -11.93 45.80
N ASN A 481 -20.23 -12.81 45.66
CA ASN A 481 -19.98 -13.44 44.37
C ASN A 481 -20.99 -14.58 44.23
N THR A 482 -21.90 -14.45 43.26
CA THR A 482 -22.86 -15.52 42.94
C THR A 482 -22.18 -16.55 42.06
N ASP A 483 -22.39 -17.83 42.35
CA ASP A 483 -21.98 -18.94 41.49
C ASP A 483 -22.60 -18.78 40.10
N SER A 484 -21.79 -18.30 39.15
CA SER A 484 -21.99 -18.62 37.74
C SER A 484 -21.50 -20.05 37.55
N LYS A 485 -22.30 -20.86 36.86
CA LYS A 485 -21.83 -22.17 36.38
C LYS A 485 -20.56 -21.94 35.56
N PRO A 486 -19.59 -22.87 35.55
CA PRO A 486 -18.57 -22.87 34.52
C PRO A 486 -19.29 -23.08 33.18
N GLU A 487 -19.45 -22.01 32.42
CA GLU A 487 -19.75 -22.11 30.99
C GLU A 487 -18.55 -22.81 30.34
N GLU A 488 -18.83 -23.70 29.41
CA GLU A 488 -17.82 -24.47 28.70
C GLU A 488 -16.84 -23.50 28.02
N GLU A 489 -15.55 -23.82 27.98
CA GLU A 489 -14.55 -22.99 27.30
C GLU A 489 -14.80 -23.05 25.78
N GLU A 490 -15.75 -22.24 25.29
CA GLU A 490 -15.98 -22.04 23.86
C GLU A 490 -14.65 -21.63 23.22
N GLU A 491 -14.23 -22.37 22.19
CA GLU A 491 -12.96 -22.14 21.51
C GLU A 491 -12.85 -20.67 21.11
N LEU A 492 -11.74 -20.03 21.47
CA LEU A 492 -11.39 -18.66 21.11
C LEU A 492 -11.30 -18.48 19.59
N LYS A 493 -12.46 -18.31 18.97
CA LYS A 493 -12.64 -18.04 17.54
C LYS A 493 -12.48 -16.54 17.33
N GLU A 494 -11.60 -16.16 16.41
CA GLU A 494 -11.57 -14.79 15.92
C GLU A 494 -12.71 -14.56 14.94
N THR A 495 -13.32 -13.38 14.99
CA THR A 495 -14.34 -12.90 14.04
C THR A 495 -13.76 -11.71 13.29
N PHE A 496 -13.98 -11.65 11.98
CA PHE A 496 -13.51 -10.55 11.13
C PHE A 496 -14.56 -9.45 11.07
N ILE A 497 -14.10 -8.23 11.36
CA ILE A 497 -14.89 -7.01 11.23
C ILE A 497 -14.30 -6.19 10.09
N ALA A 498 -15.15 -5.81 9.14
CA ALA A 498 -14.79 -4.92 8.05
C ALA A 498 -14.79 -3.47 8.55
N PHE A 499 -13.65 -2.78 8.44
CA PHE A 499 -13.51 -1.37 8.77
C PHE A 499 -13.93 -0.51 7.58
N ALA A 500 -14.99 0.28 7.76
CA ALA A 500 -15.69 0.91 6.65
C ALA A 500 -16.20 2.33 6.97
N ARG A 501 -16.46 3.10 5.91
CA ARG A 501 -17.14 4.40 5.98
C ARG A 501 -18.38 4.43 5.11
N VAL A 502 -19.46 5.00 5.64
CA VAL A 502 -20.68 5.29 4.90
C VAL A 502 -20.54 6.65 4.20
N TYR A 503 -20.77 6.69 2.89
CA TYR A 503 -20.76 7.93 2.11
C TYR A 503 -22.17 8.43 1.76
N SER A 504 -23.14 7.54 1.61
CA SER A 504 -24.54 7.93 1.37
C SER A 504 -25.50 6.89 1.95
N GLY A 505 -26.72 7.33 2.27
CA GLY A 505 -27.78 6.51 2.87
C GLY A 505 -27.59 6.20 4.36
N VAL A 506 -28.47 5.37 4.89
CA VAL A 506 -28.43 4.83 6.26
C VAL A 506 -28.26 3.33 6.19
N VAL A 507 -27.19 2.83 6.82
CA VAL A 507 -26.89 1.40 6.92
C VAL A 507 -27.68 0.81 8.08
N LYS A 508 -28.46 -0.24 7.84
CA LYS A 508 -29.30 -0.90 8.86
C LYS A 508 -28.89 -2.36 9.08
N LYS A 509 -28.96 -2.83 10.33
CA LYS A 509 -28.65 -4.23 10.69
C LYS A 509 -29.58 -5.20 9.96
N GLY A 510 -29.01 -6.23 9.33
CA GLY A 510 -29.73 -7.20 8.50
C GLY A 510 -29.97 -6.75 7.05
N GLN A 511 -29.52 -5.55 6.65
CA GLN A 511 -29.69 -5.07 5.28
C GLN A 511 -28.87 -5.90 4.28
N ARG A 512 -29.49 -6.23 3.14
CA ARG A 512 -28.83 -6.86 1.99
C ARG A 512 -28.19 -5.79 1.11
N VAL A 513 -26.93 -6.02 0.72
CA VAL A 513 -26.17 -5.17 -0.19
C VAL A 513 -25.49 -6.01 -1.27
N HIS A 514 -25.24 -5.39 -2.42
CA HIS A 514 -24.39 -5.92 -3.46
C HIS A 514 -22.93 -5.58 -3.15
N LEU A 515 -22.02 -6.51 -3.44
CA LEU A 515 -20.58 -6.27 -3.42
C LEU A 515 -20.02 -6.18 -4.83
N ASP A 516 -19.29 -5.10 -5.07
CA ASP A 516 -18.53 -4.89 -6.29
C ASP A 516 -17.05 -5.23 -6.01
N GLY A 517 -16.65 -6.46 -6.36
CA GLY A 517 -15.34 -7.03 -6.03
C GLY A 517 -14.22 -6.66 -7.00
N ILE A 518 -13.08 -6.19 -6.48
CA ILE A 518 -11.93 -5.68 -7.27
C ILE A 518 -11.26 -6.77 -8.14
N TYR A 519 -11.31 -8.05 -7.74
CA TYR A 519 -10.44 -9.09 -8.31
C TYR A 519 -10.91 -9.76 -9.60
N ASN A 520 -12.16 -9.56 -10.04
CA ASN A 520 -12.63 -10.08 -11.32
C ASN A 520 -12.46 -9.07 -12.48
N SER A 521 -11.48 -8.18 -12.44
CA SER A 521 -11.29 -7.12 -13.46
C SER A 521 -11.08 -7.62 -14.90
N ASN A 522 -10.65 -8.88 -15.11
CA ASN A 522 -10.59 -9.50 -16.45
C ASN A 522 -11.96 -9.94 -17.00
N LEU A 523 -13.02 -10.00 -16.18
CA LEU A 523 -14.40 -10.31 -16.58
C LEU A 523 -15.40 -9.17 -16.30
N ALA A 524 -15.30 -8.51 -15.14
CA ALA A 524 -16.23 -7.45 -14.73
C ALA A 524 -16.19 -6.24 -15.68
N ILE A 525 -14.99 -5.85 -16.15
CA ILE A 525 -14.86 -4.80 -17.18
C ILE A 525 -15.47 -5.27 -18.51
N ASN A 526 -15.35 -6.55 -18.84
CA ASN A 526 -15.92 -7.13 -20.06
C ASN A 526 -17.45 -7.30 -20.01
N VAL A 527 -18.04 -7.47 -18.82
CA VAL A 527 -19.50 -7.56 -18.64
C VAL A 527 -20.17 -6.18 -18.52
N LEU A 528 -19.51 -5.18 -17.92
CA LEU A 528 -19.91 -3.77 -18.09
C LEU A 528 -19.76 -3.28 -19.55
N ALA A 529 -18.93 -3.96 -20.34
CA ALA A 529 -18.75 -3.75 -21.77
C ALA A 529 -19.59 -4.70 -22.66
N LEU A 530 -20.43 -5.56 -22.07
CA LEU A 530 -21.57 -6.13 -22.80
C LEU A 530 -22.66 -5.06 -22.82
N ASN A 531 -23.36 -4.93 -23.95
CA ASN A 531 -24.56 -4.09 -24.07
C ASN A 531 -25.77 -4.69 -23.31
N ILE A 532 -25.56 -5.09 -22.05
CA ILE A 532 -26.64 -5.42 -21.11
C ILE A 532 -27.15 -4.16 -20.40
N ALA A 533 -26.55 -2.97 -20.57
CA ALA A 533 -27.20 -1.73 -20.13
C ALA A 533 -28.63 -1.57 -20.70
N PRO A 534 -28.88 -1.71 -22.03
CA PRO A 534 -30.25 -1.74 -22.55
C PRO A 534 -31.03 -3.03 -22.24
N PHE A 535 -30.37 -4.18 -22.03
CA PHE A 535 -31.05 -5.47 -21.82
C PHE A 535 -31.45 -5.72 -20.35
N VAL A 536 -30.64 -5.30 -19.37
CA VAL A 536 -31.00 -5.19 -17.94
C VAL A 536 -32.08 -4.12 -17.75
N SER A 537 -32.00 -2.98 -18.46
CA SER A 537 -33.03 -1.94 -18.41
C SER A 537 -34.40 -2.41 -18.96
N GLN A 538 -34.47 -3.53 -19.69
CA GLN A 538 -35.73 -4.15 -20.12
C GLN A 538 -36.17 -5.33 -19.23
N LEU A 539 -35.33 -5.78 -18.29
CA LEU A 539 -35.58 -6.94 -17.43
C LEU A 539 -35.70 -6.59 -15.93
N VAL A 540 -35.35 -5.37 -15.53
CA VAL A 540 -35.52 -4.87 -14.16
C VAL A 540 -36.59 -3.77 -14.15
N PRO A 541 -37.78 -4.03 -13.59
CA PRO A 541 -38.78 -2.98 -13.34
C PRO A 541 -38.23 -1.89 -12.41
N GLU A 542 -38.68 -0.64 -12.59
CA GLU A 542 -38.42 0.46 -11.67
C GLU A 542 -39.06 0.15 -10.29
N GLY A 543 -38.31 -0.52 -9.41
CA GLY A 543 -38.80 -0.96 -8.10
C GLY A 543 -38.08 -2.15 -7.46
N CYS A 544 -37.20 -2.87 -8.16
CA CYS A 544 -36.44 -3.98 -7.56
C CYS A 544 -35.44 -3.51 -6.50
N SER A 545 -35.86 -3.55 -5.24
CA SER A 545 -34.95 -3.60 -4.09
C SER A 545 -34.23 -4.98 -4.05
N ALA A 546 -33.19 -5.11 -3.22
CA ALA A 546 -32.42 -6.36 -3.05
C ALA A 546 -33.22 -7.54 -2.43
N SER A 547 -34.56 -7.47 -2.43
CA SER A 547 -35.47 -8.52 -2.00
C SER A 547 -35.64 -9.62 -3.05
N ASP A 548 -35.71 -9.25 -4.33
CA ASP A 548 -36.14 -10.11 -5.43
C ASP A 548 -34.94 -10.63 -6.25
N CYS A 549 -34.64 -11.93 -6.09
CA CYS A 549 -33.51 -12.58 -6.76
C CYS A 549 -33.74 -12.77 -8.26
N VAL A 550 -32.88 -12.22 -9.12
CA VAL A 550 -32.76 -12.67 -10.52
C VAL A 550 -31.30 -12.64 -11.01
N PHE A 551 -30.85 -13.78 -11.52
CA PHE A 551 -29.56 -14.08 -12.20
C PHE A 551 -28.25 -13.91 -11.41
N GLU A 552 -27.53 -15.03 -11.23
CA GLU A 552 -26.13 -15.05 -10.79
C GLU A 552 -25.21 -14.44 -11.85
N VAL A 553 -24.93 -13.14 -11.70
CA VAL A 553 -23.86 -12.48 -12.42
C VAL A 553 -22.54 -12.79 -11.69
N PRO A 554 -21.54 -13.43 -12.32
CA PRO A 554 -20.37 -14.03 -11.61
C PRO A 554 -19.37 -13.05 -10.99
N HIS A 555 -19.72 -11.76 -10.92
CA HIS A 555 -18.91 -10.71 -10.27
C HIS A 555 -19.70 -9.86 -9.26
N LEU A 556 -21.01 -10.12 -9.07
CA LEU A 556 -21.88 -9.33 -8.18
C LEU A 556 -22.48 -10.26 -7.13
N SER A 557 -21.91 -10.26 -5.93
CA SER A 557 -22.37 -11.11 -4.81
C SER A 557 -23.24 -10.32 -3.84
N CYS A 558 -24.42 -10.84 -3.50
CA CYS A 558 -25.29 -10.26 -2.48
C CYS A 558 -24.89 -10.80 -1.10
N CYS A 559 -24.50 -9.93 -0.16
CA CYS A 559 -24.25 -10.33 1.22
C CYS A 559 -25.06 -9.46 2.20
N SER A 560 -25.39 -10.02 3.37
CA SER A 560 -26.18 -9.36 4.41
C SER A 560 -25.30 -8.84 5.55
N MET A 561 -25.50 -7.59 5.96
CA MET A 561 -24.78 -7.00 7.09
C MET A 561 -25.37 -7.49 8.43
N GLU A 562 -24.80 -8.53 9.03
CA GLU A 562 -25.38 -9.19 10.21
C GLU A 562 -25.32 -8.34 11.49
N SER A 563 -24.27 -7.55 11.66
CA SER A 563 -24.01 -6.77 12.87
C SER A 563 -23.17 -5.54 12.52
N ILE A 564 -23.51 -4.40 13.13
CA ILE A 564 -22.84 -3.12 12.91
C ILE A 564 -22.30 -2.66 14.25
N TYR A 565 -21.05 -2.20 14.27
CA TYR A 565 -20.30 -1.85 15.46
C TYR A 565 -19.78 -0.42 15.40
N LEU A 566 -19.89 0.31 16.50
CA LEU A 566 -19.11 1.51 16.75
C LEU A 566 -17.75 1.13 17.35
N LEU A 567 -16.70 1.81 16.89
CA LEU A 567 -15.32 1.52 17.28
C LEU A 567 -14.89 2.47 18.40
N MET A 568 -14.58 1.89 19.55
CA MET A 568 -14.13 2.57 20.77
C MET A 568 -12.75 2.07 21.19
N GLY A 569 -11.81 2.00 20.23
CA GLY A 569 -10.46 1.49 20.44
C GLY A 569 -10.45 -0.01 20.72
N ARG A 570 -10.29 -0.39 22.00
CA ARG A 570 -10.30 -1.79 22.45
C ARG A 570 -11.71 -2.36 22.58
N GLU A 571 -12.72 -1.50 22.54
CA GLU A 571 -14.11 -1.87 22.76
C GLU A 571 -14.96 -1.65 21.51
N LEU A 572 -15.97 -2.51 21.35
CA LEU A 572 -17.01 -2.41 20.34
C LEU A 572 -18.32 -2.09 21.04
N GLU A 573 -19.21 -1.36 20.36
CA GLU A 573 -20.60 -1.15 20.78
C GLU A 573 -21.54 -1.51 19.63
N ASP A 574 -22.55 -2.36 19.87
CA ASP A 574 -23.54 -2.75 18.85
C ASP A 574 -24.45 -1.56 18.49
N LEU A 575 -24.60 -1.28 17.19
CA LEU A 575 -25.56 -0.30 16.64
C LEU A 575 -26.60 -0.97 15.73
N GLU A 576 -27.79 -0.37 15.66
CA GLU A 576 -28.89 -0.84 14.79
C GLU A 576 -28.90 -0.14 13.43
N GLU A 577 -28.59 1.17 13.41
CA GLU A 577 -28.49 1.99 12.21
C GLU A 577 -27.28 2.93 12.30
N VAL A 578 -26.63 3.19 11.15
CA VAL A 578 -25.53 4.18 11.04
C VAL A 578 -25.74 5.05 9.79
N PRO A 579 -25.86 6.38 9.94
CA PRO A 579 -26.06 7.30 8.83
C PRO A 579 -24.75 7.71 8.15
N ALA A 580 -24.87 8.32 6.97
CA ALA A 580 -23.78 8.81 6.12
C ALA A 580 -22.78 9.71 6.86
N GLY A 581 -21.51 9.66 6.42
CA GLY A 581 -20.40 10.42 6.98
C GLY A 581 -19.68 9.73 8.15
N ASN A 582 -20.23 8.66 8.72
CA ASN A 582 -19.64 7.94 9.86
C ASN A 582 -18.71 6.78 9.44
N VAL A 583 -17.77 6.47 10.33
CA VAL A 583 -16.92 5.28 10.29
C VAL A 583 -17.53 4.20 11.19
N LEU A 584 -17.54 2.95 10.73
CA LEU A 584 -18.16 1.81 11.41
C LEU A 584 -17.38 0.50 11.20
N GLY A 585 -17.69 -0.50 12.01
CA GLY A 585 -17.32 -1.90 11.78
C GLY A 585 -18.52 -2.72 11.30
N ILE A 586 -18.34 -3.59 10.29
CA ILE A 586 -19.38 -4.52 9.80
C ILE A 586 -18.96 -5.97 10.09
N GLY A 587 -19.82 -6.74 10.74
CA GLY A 587 -19.68 -8.19 10.88
C GLY A 587 -20.45 -8.96 9.81
N GLY A 588 -20.00 -10.19 9.50
CA GLY A 588 -20.67 -11.09 8.54
C GLY A 588 -20.20 -10.98 7.08
N LEU A 589 -19.09 -10.28 6.82
CA LEU A 589 -18.53 -10.11 5.45
C LEU A 589 -17.29 -10.98 5.16
N GLU A 590 -16.96 -11.92 6.05
CA GLU A 590 -15.68 -12.67 6.05
C GLU A 590 -15.43 -13.46 4.76
N GLU A 591 -16.48 -14.05 4.17
CA GLU A 591 -16.36 -14.86 2.94
C GLU A 591 -16.47 -14.01 1.65
N CYS A 592 -17.10 -12.84 1.73
CA CYS A 592 -17.39 -12.00 0.56
C CYS A 592 -16.25 -11.03 0.21
N VAL A 593 -15.47 -10.58 1.21
CA VAL A 593 -14.43 -9.55 1.02
C VAL A 593 -13.03 -10.16 1.10
N LEU A 594 -12.15 -9.74 0.18
CA LEU A 594 -10.72 -10.07 0.24
C LEU A 594 -9.93 -8.97 0.95
N LYS A 595 -9.58 -7.88 0.26
CA LYS A 595 -8.79 -6.77 0.86
C LYS A 595 -9.63 -5.52 1.12
N SER A 596 -10.20 -4.97 0.05
CA SER A 596 -11.13 -3.84 0.07
C SER A 596 -12.30 -4.11 -0.88
N ALA A 597 -13.43 -3.48 -0.62
CA ALA A 597 -14.66 -3.64 -1.40
C ALA A 597 -15.55 -2.41 -1.28
N THR A 598 -16.33 -2.13 -2.31
CA THR A 598 -17.49 -1.23 -2.25
C THR A 598 -18.75 -2.04 -2.08
N LEU A 599 -19.60 -1.58 -1.15
CA LEU A 599 -20.91 -2.14 -0.89
C LEU A 599 -21.95 -1.13 -1.36
N SER A 600 -22.91 -1.59 -2.16
CA SER A 600 -23.91 -0.74 -2.77
C SER A 600 -25.31 -1.39 -2.67
N THR A 601 -26.36 -0.61 -2.44
CA THR A 601 -27.73 -1.12 -2.67
C THR A 601 -28.05 -1.26 -4.15
N THR A 602 -27.38 -0.47 -5.00
CA THR A 602 -27.66 -0.35 -6.43
C THR A 602 -26.51 -0.94 -7.26
N PRO A 603 -26.75 -1.93 -8.13
CA PRO A 603 -25.70 -2.60 -8.93
C PRO A 603 -25.07 -1.71 -10.03
N ALA A 604 -25.43 -0.43 -10.08
CA ALA A 604 -24.84 0.57 -10.99
C ALA A 604 -23.67 1.35 -10.34
N CYS A 605 -23.19 0.91 -9.17
CA CYS A 605 -22.04 1.49 -8.50
C CYS A 605 -20.74 0.91 -9.10
N PRO A 606 -19.78 1.74 -9.56
CA PRO A 606 -18.46 1.25 -9.92
C PRO A 606 -17.67 0.88 -8.65
N PRO A 607 -16.79 -0.13 -8.72
CA PRO A 607 -15.85 -0.38 -7.64
C PRO A 607 -14.92 0.82 -7.47
N PHE A 608 -14.75 1.31 -6.25
CA PHE A 608 -13.87 2.46 -6.01
C PHE A 608 -12.42 2.12 -6.38
N THR A 609 -11.69 3.13 -6.86
CA THR A 609 -10.28 3.02 -7.27
C THR A 609 -9.46 2.24 -6.24
N PRO A 610 -8.65 1.22 -6.60
CA PRO A 610 -7.84 0.50 -5.61
C PRO A 610 -6.91 1.44 -4.85
N LEU A 611 -6.45 1.00 -3.67
CA LEU A 611 -5.46 1.75 -2.89
C LEU A 611 -4.09 1.63 -3.57
N ASN A 612 -3.48 2.77 -3.91
CA ASN A 612 -2.10 2.82 -4.39
C ASN A 612 -1.16 2.83 -3.18
N PHE A 613 -0.43 1.73 -2.97
CA PHE A 613 0.51 1.59 -1.86
C PHE A 613 1.88 2.16 -2.22
N GLU A 614 2.42 3.06 -1.40
CA GLU A 614 3.77 3.62 -1.60
C GLU A 614 4.88 2.58 -1.35
N ALA A 615 4.68 1.64 -0.42
CA ALA A 615 5.59 0.52 -0.20
C ALA A 615 5.14 -0.72 -0.99
N THR A 616 5.94 -1.12 -1.98
CA THR A 616 5.71 -2.36 -2.72
C THR A 616 6.16 -3.59 -1.90
N PRO A 617 5.37 -4.68 -1.86
CA PRO A 617 5.77 -5.90 -1.16
C PRO A 617 6.84 -6.65 -1.98
N ILE A 618 8.06 -6.73 -1.42
CA ILE A 618 9.25 -7.29 -2.09
C ILE A 618 9.80 -8.52 -1.37
N VAL A 619 9.74 -8.55 -0.04
CA VAL A 619 10.33 -9.60 0.79
C VAL A 619 9.49 -10.87 0.68
N ARG A 620 10.06 -11.97 0.17
CA ARG A 620 9.39 -13.27 0.02
C ARG A 620 9.91 -14.29 1.03
N VAL A 621 9.02 -14.98 1.72
CA VAL A 621 9.32 -16.11 2.63
C VAL A 621 8.36 -17.25 2.36
N ALA A 622 8.87 -18.44 2.04
CA ALA A 622 8.06 -19.66 2.15
C ALA A 622 7.86 -20.06 3.59
N VAL A 623 6.62 -20.45 3.88
CA VAL A 623 6.13 -20.85 5.18
C VAL A 623 5.59 -22.27 5.04
N GLU A 624 6.09 -23.17 5.88
CA GLU A 624 5.66 -24.56 5.95
C GLU A 624 5.20 -24.87 7.38
N PRO A 625 4.18 -25.73 7.58
CA PRO A 625 3.82 -26.20 8.91
C PRO A 625 4.88 -27.22 9.36
N LYS A 626 5.25 -27.25 10.65
CA LYS A 626 6.13 -28.31 11.17
C LYS A 626 5.51 -29.71 11.03
N HIS A 627 4.19 -29.79 10.99
CA HIS A 627 3.43 -31.03 10.80
C HIS A 627 2.61 -30.95 9.50
N PRO A 628 2.81 -31.85 8.51
CA PRO A 628 2.15 -31.76 7.21
C PRO A 628 0.63 -31.94 7.30
N SER A 629 0.13 -32.64 8.33
CA SER A 629 -1.31 -32.76 8.62
C SER A 629 -2.01 -31.43 8.86
N GLU A 630 -1.26 -30.37 9.22
CA GLU A 630 -1.78 -29.04 9.53
C GLU A 630 -1.74 -28.07 8.35
N MET A 631 -1.30 -28.53 7.17
CA MET A 631 -1.30 -27.72 5.94
C MET A 631 -2.65 -27.02 5.64
N PRO A 632 -3.83 -27.65 5.84
CA PRO A 632 -5.11 -26.97 5.65
C PRO A 632 -5.34 -25.80 6.63
N LYS A 633 -4.84 -25.91 7.88
CA LYS A 633 -4.87 -24.82 8.86
C LYS A 633 -3.97 -23.67 8.43
N LEU A 634 -2.77 -23.97 7.91
CA LEU A 634 -1.87 -22.95 7.36
C LEU A 634 -2.53 -22.21 6.19
N VAL A 635 -3.07 -22.93 5.21
CA VAL A 635 -3.74 -22.32 4.05
C VAL A 635 -4.93 -21.46 4.47
N ARG A 636 -5.73 -21.90 5.45
CA ARG A 636 -6.80 -21.08 6.03
C ARG A 636 -6.24 -19.84 6.71
N GLY A 637 -5.24 -19.97 7.58
CA GLY A 637 -4.61 -18.85 8.28
C GLY A 637 -3.94 -17.83 7.35
N MET A 638 -3.33 -18.28 6.26
CA MET A 638 -2.75 -17.41 5.23
C MET A 638 -3.82 -16.63 4.45
N ARG A 639 -4.98 -17.24 4.15
CA ARG A 639 -6.13 -16.50 3.58
C ARG A 639 -6.64 -15.41 4.53
N LEU A 640 -6.77 -15.75 5.81
CA LEU A 640 -7.17 -14.81 6.86
C LEU A 640 -6.15 -13.67 7.05
N LEU A 641 -4.85 -13.96 6.98
CA LEU A 641 -3.79 -12.93 7.00
C LEU A 641 -3.90 -11.98 5.79
N ASN A 642 -4.10 -12.52 4.59
CA ASN A 642 -4.27 -11.72 3.36
C ASN A 642 -5.56 -10.85 3.36
N GLN A 643 -6.53 -11.17 4.23
CA GLN A 643 -7.68 -10.31 4.52
C GLN A 643 -7.38 -9.28 5.63
N ALA A 644 -6.63 -9.67 6.65
CA ALA A 644 -6.25 -8.85 7.81
C ALA A 644 -5.18 -7.79 7.50
N ASP A 645 -4.46 -7.91 6.40
CA ASP A 645 -3.34 -7.05 6.03
C ASP A 645 -3.39 -6.65 4.53
N PRO A 646 -3.47 -5.35 4.21
CA PRO A 646 -3.54 -4.90 2.82
C PRO A 646 -2.25 -5.18 2.02
N CYS A 647 -1.06 -5.16 2.66
CA CYS A 647 0.22 -5.36 1.98
C CYS A 647 0.73 -6.79 1.98
N ALA A 648 0.24 -7.67 2.86
CA ALA A 648 0.57 -9.09 2.78
C ALA A 648 0.02 -9.68 1.48
N GLU A 649 0.81 -10.44 0.73
CA GLU A 649 0.32 -11.26 -0.38
C GLU A 649 0.70 -12.72 -0.16
N VAL A 650 -0.21 -13.62 -0.54
CA VAL A 650 0.00 -15.07 -0.44
C VAL A 650 0.05 -15.64 -1.85
N LEU A 651 1.21 -16.14 -2.22
CA LEU A 651 1.48 -16.76 -3.51
C LEU A 651 1.74 -18.26 -3.31
N ILE A 652 1.32 -19.06 -4.29
CA ILE A 652 1.71 -20.46 -4.40
C ILE A 652 2.70 -20.53 -5.55
N GLN A 653 3.91 -21.01 -5.29
CA GLN A 653 4.91 -21.22 -6.35
C GLN A 653 4.59 -22.48 -7.16
N GLU A 654 5.18 -22.59 -8.35
CA GLU A 654 5.05 -23.79 -9.21
C GLU A 654 5.62 -25.05 -8.53
N THR A 655 6.55 -24.89 -7.58
CA THR A 655 7.07 -25.94 -6.68
C THR A 655 6.05 -26.44 -5.64
N GLY A 656 4.93 -25.73 -5.46
CA GLY A 656 3.95 -25.96 -4.38
C GLY A 656 4.28 -25.23 -3.07
N GLU A 657 5.41 -24.52 -2.96
CA GLU A 657 5.73 -23.71 -1.77
C GLU A 657 4.69 -22.59 -1.56
N HIS A 658 4.16 -22.47 -0.33
CA HIS A 658 3.36 -21.32 0.08
C HIS A 658 4.26 -20.16 0.49
N VAL A 659 4.24 -19.08 -0.29
CA VAL A 659 5.11 -17.91 -0.11
C VAL A 659 4.30 -16.71 0.32
N LEU A 660 4.66 -16.18 1.48
CA LEU A 660 4.24 -14.89 1.98
C LEU A 660 5.13 -13.80 1.38
N VAL A 661 4.52 -12.72 0.88
CA VAL A 661 5.19 -11.49 0.44
C VAL A 661 4.85 -10.34 1.39
N THR A 662 5.84 -9.59 1.85
CA THR A 662 5.67 -8.43 2.72
C THR A 662 6.52 -7.23 2.28
N ALA A 663 6.21 -6.04 2.83
CA ALA A 663 6.91 -4.80 2.51
C ALA A 663 8.32 -4.69 3.11
N GLY A 664 8.55 -5.30 4.28
CA GLY A 664 9.81 -5.16 5.03
C GLY A 664 9.99 -6.22 6.12
N GLU A 665 11.09 -6.13 6.86
CA GLU A 665 11.48 -7.10 7.88
C GLU A 665 10.58 -7.04 9.14
N VAL A 666 10.24 -5.84 9.61
CA VAL A 666 9.42 -5.66 10.81
C VAL A 666 8.00 -6.18 10.54
N HIS A 667 7.50 -5.91 9.34
CA HIS A 667 6.23 -6.42 8.84
C HIS A 667 6.27 -7.94 8.58
N LEU A 668 7.35 -8.50 8.03
CA LEU A 668 7.52 -9.96 7.90
C LEU A 668 7.38 -10.67 9.25
N GLN A 669 8.09 -10.19 10.28
CA GLN A 669 8.00 -10.76 11.63
C GLN A 669 6.55 -10.72 12.15
N ARG A 670 5.90 -9.55 12.06
CA ARG A 670 4.49 -9.39 12.47
C ARG A 670 3.57 -10.41 11.82
N CYS A 671 3.73 -10.67 10.52
CA CYS A 671 2.90 -11.63 9.80
C CYS A 671 3.16 -13.08 10.18
N LEU A 672 4.42 -13.44 10.49
CA LEU A 672 4.77 -14.78 10.96
C LEU A 672 4.20 -15.03 12.37
N ASP A 673 4.24 -14.03 13.24
CA ASP A 673 3.70 -14.11 14.59
C ASP A 673 2.15 -14.12 14.56
N ASP A 674 1.50 -13.27 13.72
CA ASP A 674 0.05 -13.31 13.47
C ASP A 674 -0.43 -14.68 12.91
N LEU A 675 0.37 -15.36 12.07
CA LEU A 675 0.05 -16.72 11.62
C LEU A 675 0.16 -17.77 12.74
N ARG A 676 1.21 -17.68 13.57
CA ARG A 676 1.47 -18.61 14.69
C ARG A 676 0.42 -18.52 15.77
N ASP A 677 0.14 -17.31 16.24
CA ASP A 677 -0.57 -17.12 17.51
C ASP A 677 -2.07 -16.89 17.31
N ARG A 678 -2.45 -16.28 16.18
CA ARG A 678 -3.83 -15.82 15.93
C ARG A 678 -4.57 -16.67 14.90
N PHE A 679 -4.09 -16.67 13.65
CA PHE A 679 -4.89 -17.16 12.52
C PHE A 679 -4.84 -18.67 12.30
N ALA A 680 -3.63 -19.25 12.23
CA ALA A 680 -3.48 -20.69 12.00
C ALA A 680 -3.41 -21.48 13.31
N LYS A 681 -2.83 -20.90 14.37
CA LYS A 681 -2.62 -21.53 15.68
C LYS A 681 -1.80 -22.83 15.57
N ILE A 682 -0.70 -22.75 14.81
CA ILE A 682 0.22 -23.86 14.52
C ILE A 682 1.68 -23.40 14.56
N GLU A 683 2.59 -24.34 14.78
CA GLU A 683 4.02 -24.07 14.67
C GLU A 683 4.47 -24.06 13.20
N ILE A 684 4.82 -22.88 12.69
CA ILE A 684 5.35 -22.71 11.33
C ILE A 684 6.90 -22.68 11.30
N SER A 685 7.45 -23.39 10.34
CA SER A 685 8.83 -23.26 9.86
C SER A 685 8.88 -22.17 8.79
N ALA A 686 9.63 -21.10 9.07
CA ALA A 686 9.84 -20.02 8.12
C ALA A 686 11.24 -20.13 7.52
N SER A 687 11.30 -20.19 6.19
CA SER A 687 12.56 -20.14 5.44
C SER A 687 13.25 -18.77 5.55
N LYS A 688 14.53 -18.69 5.12
CA LYS A 688 15.22 -17.39 5.01
C LYS A 688 14.51 -16.49 4.00
N PRO A 689 14.43 -15.16 4.26
CA PRO A 689 13.84 -14.22 3.32
C PRO A 689 14.66 -14.16 2.04
N ILE A 690 13.94 -14.10 0.92
CA ILE A 690 14.48 -13.96 -0.43
C ILE A 690 13.82 -12.75 -1.08
N ILE A 691 14.57 -12.13 -1.98
CA ILE A 691 14.09 -11.04 -2.82
C ILE A 691 14.08 -11.54 -4.26
N PRO A 692 13.01 -11.27 -5.04
CA PRO A 692 13.06 -11.42 -6.48
C PRO A 692 14.15 -10.50 -7.03
N PHE A 693 15.11 -11.06 -7.77
CA PHE A 693 15.97 -10.26 -8.64
C PHE A 693 15.23 -9.97 -9.96
N ARG A 694 15.74 -9.05 -10.77
CA ARG A 694 15.36 -8.96 -12.20
C ARG A 694 16.54 -9.40 -13.05
N GLU A 695 16.25 -9.78 -14.28
CA GLU A 695 17.25 -10.22 -15.24
C GLU A 695 17.32 -9.20 -16.38
N THR A 696 18.53 -8.76 -16.74
CA THR A 696 18.73 -7.77 -17.79
C THR A 696 19.90 -8.13 -18.70
N VAL A 697 19.90 -7.52 -19.89
CA VAL A 697 21.02 -7.55 -20.82
C VAL A 697 21.77 -6.23 -20.68
N VAL A 698 23.10 -6.28 -20.63
CA VAL A 698 23.93 -5.06 -20.67
C VAL A 698 24.68 -5.02 -21.99
N ARG A 699 25.19 -3.86 -22.41
CA ARG A 699 26.15 -3.81 -23.51
C ARG A 699 27.50 -4.32 -23.00
N PRO A 700 28.23 -5.16 -23.76
CA PRO A 700 29.56 -5.58 -23.33
C PRO A 700 30.46 -4.37 -23.06
N PRO A 701 31.24 -4.37 -21.97
CA PRO A 701 32.24 -3.33 -21.75
C PRO A 701 33.25 -3.33 -22.90
N LYS A 702 33.69 -2.14 -23.32
CA LYS A 702 34.65 -1.98 -24.42
C LYS A 702 36.09 -2.26 -24.02
N VAL A 703 36.37 -2.19 -22.72
CA VAL A 703 37.69 -2.14 -22.10
C VAL A 703 37.67 -3.05 -20.88
N ASP A 704 38.68 -3.90 -20.74
CA ASP A 704 38.83 -4.82 -19.60
C ASP A 704 39.42 -4.15 -18.34
N MET A 705 39.45 -4.84 -17.21
CA MET A 705 40.11 -4.38 -15.97
C MET A 705 41.62 -4.13 -16.16
N VAL A 706 42.24 -4.74 -17.19
CA VAL A 706 43.65 -4.55 -17.58
C VAL A 706 43.83 -3.49 -18.70
N ASN A 707 42.75 -2.80 -19.09
CA ASN A 707 42.66 -1.83 -20.19
C ASN A 707 42.79 -2.40 -21.63
N GLU A 708 42.61 -3.71 -21.85
CA GLU A 708 42.59 -4.29 -23.20
C GLU A 708 41.23 -4.18 -23.92
N GLU A 709 41.24 -4.16 -25.26
CA GLU A 709 40.02 -4.13 -26.08
C GLU A 709 39.34 -5.52 -26.17
N LEU A 710 38.30 -5.72 -25.37
CA LEU A 710 37.53 -6.99 -25.23
C LEU A 710 36.88 -7.56 -26.50
N GLY A 711 36.89 -6.82 -27.62
CA GLY A 711 36.15 -7.13 -28.85
C GLY A 711 36.50 -8.46 -29.55
N LYS A 712 37.55 -9.15 -29.09
CA LYS A 712 37.94 -10.50 -29.55
C LYS A 712 37.69 -11.60 -28.51
N GLN A 713 37.89 -11.34 -27.21
CA GLN A 713 37.82 -12.36 -26.15
C GLN A 713 36.37 -12.79 -25.84
N GLN A 714 35.41 -11.86 -25.78
CA GLN A 714 34.00 -12.21 -25.49
C GLN A 714 33.37 -13.16 -26.52
N LYS A 715 33.86 -13.14 -27.77
CA LYS A 715 33.43 -14.10 -28.78
C LYS A 715 33.80 -15.53 -28.39
N VAL A 716 34.95 -15.73 -27.72
CA VAL A 716 35.42 -17.05 -27.29
C VAL A 716 34.58 -17.58 -26.13
N ALA A 717 34.23 -16.73 -25.15
CA ALA A 717 33.40 -17.13 -24.00
C ALA A 717 31.97 -17.55 -24.42
N ILE A 718 31.31 -16.75 -25.27
CA ILE A 718 29.98 -17.09 -25.81
C ILE A 718 30.05 -18.36 -26.65
N ILE A 719 31.11 -18.54 -27.46
CA ILE A 719 31.33 -19.77 -28.22
C ILE A 719 31.58 -20.97 -27.29
N HIS A 720 32.30 -20.83 -26.16
CA HIS A 720 32.51 -21.94 -25.23
C HIS A 720 31.21 -22.39 -24.57
N GLN A 721 30.40 -21.46 -24.06
CA GLN A 721 29.10 -21.79 -23.43
C GLN A 721 28.13 -22.46 -24.42
N VAL A 722 27.95 -21.89 -25.61
CA VAL A 722 27.08 -22.49 -26.65
C VAL A 722 27.60 -23.84 -27.14
N LYS A 723 28.92 -24.05 -27.14
CA LYS A 723 29.58 -25.30 -27.56
C LYS A 723 29.63 -26.37 -26.47
N GLU A 724 29.58 -25.98 -25.19
CA GLU A 724 29.41 -26.90 -24.06
C GLU A 724 27.93 -27.32 -23.91
N GLU A 725 26.95 -26.42 -24.02
CA GLU A 725 25.52 -26.79 -24.02
C GLU A 725 25.20 -27.74 -25.19
N SER A 726 25.68 -27.46 -26.40
CA SER A 726 25.51 -28.36 -27.56
C SER A 726 26.26 -29.69 -27.44
N SER A 727 27.14 -29.87 -26.43
CA SER A 727 27.76 -31.15 -26.09
C SER A 727 26.99 -31.97 -25.05
N GLN A 728 25.99 -31.41 -24.36
CA GLN A 728 25.22 -32.10 -23.31
C GLN A 728 23.93 -32.79 -23.79
N GLY A 729 23.56 -32.69 -25.07
CA GLY A 729 22.63 -33.64 -25.71
C GLY A 729 21.52 -33.02 -26.56
N ARG A 730 21.15 -33.72 -27.63
CA ARG A 730 20.17 -33.36 -28.67
C ARG A 730 20.53 -32.10 -29.47
N SER A 731 21.38 -32.29 -30.49
CA SER A 731 21.48 -31.38 -31.63
C SER A 731 20.16 -31.34 -32.41
N SER A 732 19.22 -30.51 -31.98
CA SER A 732 17.96 -30.32 -32.70
C SER A 732 18.20 -29.47 -33.95
N ASP A 733 17.91 -30.04 -35.12
CA ASP A 733 18.01 -29.46 -36.48
C ASP A 733 17.06 -28.25 -36.73
N THR A 734 16.64 -27.59 -35.64
CA THR A 734 15.59 -26.58 -35.54
C THR A 734 16.06 -25.27 -34.90
N LEU A 735 17.24 -25.22 -34.29
CA LEU A 735 17.79 -24.02 -33.62
C LEU A 735 19.14 -23.63 -34.23
N LEU A 736 19.24 -22.39 -34.72
CA LEU A 736 20.47 -21.79 -35.23
C LEU A 736 20.73 -20.45 -34.51
N VAL A 737 21.96 -20.25 -34.03
CA VAL A 737 22.38 -19.03 -33.34
C VAL A 737 23.54 -18.38 -34.10
N ASP A 738 23.32 -17.18 -34.62
CA ASP A 738 24.34 -16.43 -35.36
C ASP A 738 25.37 -15.77 -34.42
N PRO A 739 26.63 -15.55 -34.87
CA PRO A 739 27.63 -14.76 -34.14
C PRO A 739 27.23 -13.28 -33.88
N SER A 740 26.11 -12.83 -34.44
CA SER A 740 25.51 -11.52 -34.26
C SER A 740 24.47 -11.47 -33.12
N GLY A 741 24.14 -12.61 -32.51
CA GLY A 741 23.07 -12.74 -31.52
C GLY A 741 21.66 -12.80 -32.12
N LEU A 742 21.53 -13.14 -33.42
CA LEU A 742 20.25 -13.50 -34.02
C LEU A 742 19.99 -14.99 -33.82
N VAL A 743 18.82 -15.35 -33.29
CA VAL A 743 18.39 -16.74 -33.10
C VAL A 743 17.29 -17.05 -34.10
N THR A 744 17.48 -18.09 -34.90
CA THR A 744 16.47 -18.65 -35.80
C THR A 744 15.97 -19.96 -35.22
N LEU A 745 14.68 -20.04 -34.93
CA LEU A 745 14.04 -21.24 -34.39
C LEU A 745 12.89 -21.68 -35.31
N THR A 746 12.95 -22.93 -35.75
CA THR A 746 11.92 -23.59 -36.54
C THR A 746 11.10 -24.52 -35.67
N THR A 747 9.78 -24.37 -35.70
CA THR A 747 8.83 -25.24 -34.96
C THR A 747 9.06 -26.73 -35.28
N PRO A 748 8.77 -27.66 -34.34
CA PRO A 748 9.03 -29.10 -34.55
C PRO A 748 8.30 -29.71 -35.76
N ASN A 749 7.16 -29.15 -36.15
CA ASN A 749 6.39 -29.54 -37.33
C ASN A 749 6.90 -28.90 -38.65
N ARG A 750 7.95 -28.06 -38.59
CA ARG A 750 8.53 -27.25 -39.68
C ARG A 750 7.53 -26.34 -40.42
N LEU A 751 6.37 -26.04 -39.82
CA LEU A 751 5.34 -25.17 -40.42
C LEU A 751 5.57 -23.68 -40.18
N ALA A 752 6.30 -23.32 -39.11
CA ALA A 752 6.63 -21.92 -38.81
C ALA A 752 8.09 -21.74 -38.37
N THR A 753 8.72 -20.67 -38.85
CA THR A 753 10.10 -20.27 -38.49
C THR A 753 10.09 -18.82 -38.01
N VAL A 754 10.79 -18.55 -36.90
CA VAL A 754 10.86 -17.23 -36.27
C VAL A 754 12.32 -16.85 -36.01
N CYS A 755 12.70 -15.63 -36.38
CA CYS A 755 14.03 -15.06 -36.12
C CYS A 755 13.92 -13.91 -35.10
N VAL A 756 14.58 -14.06 -33.93
CA VAL A 756 14.50 -13.13 -32.79
C VAL A 756 15.89 -12.64 -32.39
N ARG A 757 16.00 -11.35 -32.05
CA ARG A 757 17.19 -10.72 -31.45
C ARG A 757 16.83 -9.99 -30.15
N ALA A 758 17.64 -10.14 -29.10
CA ALA A 758 17.54 -9.33 -27.89
C ALA A 758 18.46 -8.09 -27.96
N ILE A 759 17.98 -6.95 -27.47
CA ILE A 759 18.69 -5.67 -27.46
C ILE A 759 18.48 -5.01 -26.08
N PRO A 760 19.53 -4.52 -25.39
CA PRO A 760 19.39 -3.79 -24.15
C PRO A 760 18.76 -2.40 -24.37
N LEU A 761 17.71 -2.07 -23.61
CA LEU A 761 17.08 -0.76 -23.59
C LEU A 761 17.92 0.27 -22.80
N PRO A 762 17.80 1.57 -23.08
CA PRO A 762 18.31 2.62 -22.20
C PRO A 762 17.63 2.57 -20.81
N GLN A 763 18.36 2.99 -19.77
CA GLN A 763 17.84 2.98 -18.40
C GLN A 763 16.70 4.01 -18.24
N GLU A 764 16.81 5.14 -18.92
CA GLU A 764 15.82 6.23 -18.95
C GLU A 764 14.48 5.74 -19.53
N VAL A 765 14.52 4.95 -20.61
CA VAL A 765 13.33 4.32 -21.21
C VAL A 765 12.74 3.28 -20.27
N THR A 766 13.59 2.48 -19.62
CA THR A 766 13.16 1.44 -18.66
C THR A 766 12.41 2.07 -17.48
N GLN A 767 12.95 3.16 -16.91
CA GLN A 767 12.33 3.92 -15.83
C GLN A 767 11.04 4.63 -16.27
N LEU A 768 11.00 5.17 -17.50
CA LEU A 768 9.79 5.79 -18.06
C LEU A 768 8.64 4.78 -18.18
N LEU A 769 8.91 3.56 -18.65
CA LEU A 769 7.92 2.49 -18.79
C LEU A 769 7.42 1.95 -17.44
N GLU A 770 8.29 1.89 -16.42
CA GLU A 770 7.89 1.52 -15.06
C GLU A 770 6.98 2.59 -14.43
N SER A 771 7.36 3.87 -14.57
CA SER A 771 6.62 5.03 -14.06
C SER A 771 5.23 5.16 -14.69
N ASN A 772 5.09 4.85 -15.98
CA ASN A 772 3.83 4.96 -16.73
C ASN A 772 3.09 3.60 -16.88
N SER A 773 3.39 2.62 -16.04
CA SER A 773 2.83 1.26 -16.16
C SER A 773 1.29 1.21 -16.09
N GLU A 774 0.64 2.11 -15.34
CA GLU A 774 -0.82 2.26 -15.32
C GLU A 774 -1.39 2.82 -16.64
N VAL A 775 -0.70 3.78 -17.26
CA VAL A 775 -1.07 4.35 -18.58
C VAL A 775 -0.94 3.29 -19.66
N ILE A 776 0.13 2.48 -19.64
CA ILE A 776 0.32 1.36 -20.57
C ILE A 776 -0.77 0.28 -20.38
N ARG A 777 -1.15 -0.01 -19.12
CA ARG A 777 -2.24 -0.96 -18.82
C ARG A 777 -3.58 -0.48 -19.37
N THR A 778 -3.88 0.82 -19.26
CA THR A 778 -5.14 1.39 -19.77
C THR A 778 -5.13 1.50 -21.30
N LEU A 779 -3.98 1.80 -21.91
CA LEU A 779 -3.75 1.72 -23.37
C LEU A 779 -4.06 0.31 -23.92
N GLU A 780 -3.56 -0.75 -23.30
CA GLU A 780 -3.87 -2.12 -23.75
C GLU A 780 -5.35 -2.47 -23.56
N GLN A 781 -5.99 -2.05 -22.44
CA GLN A 781 -7.42 -2.26 -22.23
C GLN A 781 -8.28 -1.56 -23.30
N ILE A 782 -7.89 -0.35 -23.71
CA ILE A 782 -8.51 0.38 -24.82
C ILE A 782 -8.32 -0.40 -26.13
N ASN A 783 -7.09 -0.83 -26.43
CA ASN A 783 -6.78 -1.60 -27.65
C ASN A 783 -7.53 -2.94 -27.72
N MET A 784 -7.70 -3.65 -26.61
CA MET A 784 -8.53 -4.86 -26.56
C MET A 784 -10.00 -4.54 -26.87
N SER A 785 -10.55 -3.48 -26.26
CA SER A 785 -11.95 -3.07 -26.47
C SER A 785 -12.21 -2.61 -27.92
N LEU A 786 -11.25 -1.91 -28.54
CA LEU A 786 -11.32 -1.50 -29.94
C LEU A 786 -11.33 -2.71 -30.89
N ARG A 787 -10.56 -3.77 -30.60
CA ARG A 787 -10.57 -5.02 -31.38
C ARG A 787 -11.88 -5.78 -31.27
N GLU A 788 -12.55 -5.70 -30.12
CA GLU A 788 -13.90 -6.23 -29.92
C GLU A 788 -15.00 -5.38 -30.58
N GLY A 789 -14.63 -4.30 -31.31
CA GLY A 789 -15.58 -3.42 -32.01
C GLY A 789 -16.36 -2.48 -31.09
N LYS A 790 -15.92 -2.30 -29.84
CA LYS A 790 -16.61 -1.48 -28.85
C LYS A 790 -16.04 -0.05 -28.83
N SER A 791 -16.90 0.94 -29.04
CA SER A 791 -16.54 2.35 -28.86
C SER A 791 -16.43 2.67 -27.37
N LEU A 792 -15.23 3.03 -26.91
CA LEU A 792 -15.00 3.61 -25.59
C LEU A 792 -14.83 5.13 -25.72
N ASP A 793 -15.54 5.89 -24.90
CA ASP A 793 -15.26 7.30 -24.69
C ASP A 793 -14.05 7.45 -23.76
N ILE A 794 -12.87 7.63 -24.36
CA ILE A 794 -11.60 7.77 -23.66
C ILE A 794 -11.46 9.20 -23.13
N SER A 795 -10.88 9.38 -21.94
CA SER A 795 -10.61 10.73 -21.45
C SER A 795 -9.53 11.43 -22.29
N LEU A 796 -9.72 12.73 -22.54
CA LEU A 796 -8.74 13.56 -23.25
C LEU A 796 -7.37 13.52 -22.55
N ARG A 797 -7.35 13.66 -21.21
CA ARG A 797 -6.13 13.58 -20.39
C ARG A 797 -5.39 12.25 -20.57
N THR A 798 -6.10 11.14 -20.72
CA THR A 798 -5.49 9.83 -20.96
C THR A 798 -4.93 9.71 -22.36
N LEU A 799 -5.63 10.22 -23.38
CA LEU A 799 -5.10 10.28 -24.74
C LEU A 799 -3.86 11.19 -24.81
N GLU A 800 -3.85 12.31 -24.10
CA GLU A 800 -2.70 13.22 -24.00
C GLU A 800 -1.55 12.60 -23.20
N ALA A 801 -1.81 11.84 -22.13
CA ALA A 801 -0.79 11.08 -21.42
C ALA A 801 -0.20 9.95 -22.29
N ILE A 802 -1.01 9.27 -23.10
CA ILE A 802 -0.57 8.27 -24.07
C ILE A 802 0.26 8.92 -25.20
N ALA A 803 -0.15 10.10 -25.68
CA ALA A 803 0.60 10.86 -26.68
C ALA A 803 1.93 11.39 -26.12
N GLY A 804 1.92 12.01 -24.94
CA GLY A 804 3.13 12.45 -24.24
C GLY A 804 4.10 11.30 -23.93
N LEU A 805 3.58 10.12 -23.56
CA LEU A 805 4.39 8.90 -23.42
C LEU A 805 5.03 8.49 -24.75
N LYS A 806 4.28 8.55 -25.86
CA LYS A 806 4.81 8.26 -27.21
C LYS A 806 5.93 9.23 -27.59
N ASP A 807 5.73 10.52 -27.39
CA ASP A 807 6.69 11.57 -27.75
C ASP A 807 7.94 11.51 -26.87
N GLN A 808 7.79 11.27 -25.56
CA GLN A 808 8.91 11.00 -24.65
C GLN A 808 9.68 9.74 -25.09
N LEU A 809 8.99 8.65 -25.45
CA LEU A 809 9.64 7.44 -25.93
C LEU A 809 10.44 7.67 -27.24
N ASP A 810 9.91 8.47 -28.18
CA ASP A 810 10.59 8.81 -29.43
C ASP A 810 11.80 9.74 -29.20
N SER A 811 11.71 10.65 -28.23
CA SER A 811 12.84 11.49 -27.81
C SER A 811 13.98 10.70 -27.17
N LEU A 812 13.68 9.63 -26.43
CA LEU A 812 14.68 8.78 -25.78
C LEU A 812 15.22 7.68 -26.70
N LEU A 813 14.42 7.16 -27.63
CA LEU A 813 14.82 6.11 -28.59
C LEU A 813 15.47 6.67 -29.86
N GLN A 814 16.33 7.68 -29.72
CA GLN A 814 17.06 8.25 -30.84
C GLN A 814 18.31 7.42 -31.22
N GLY A 815 18.45 7.08 -32.50
CA GLY A 815 19.68 6.48 -33.04
C GLY A 815 19.47 5.57 -34.25
N ARG A 816 20.57 5.16 -34.91
CA ARG A 816 20.52 4.30 -36.11
C ARG A 816 19.81 2.95 -35.89
N LYS A 817 19.81 2.41 -34.67
CA LYS A 817 19.17 1.14 -34.31
C LYS A 817 17.67 1.24 -33.99
N TRP A 818 17.16 2.45 -33.76
CA TRP A 818 15.83 2.68 -33.19
C TRP A 818 14.92 3.53 -34.10
N ARG A 819 15.33 3.76 -35.37
CA ARG A 819 14.54 4.54 -36.33
C ARG A 819 13.13 3.96 -36.51
N ASN A 820 12.12 4.78 -36.26
CA ASN A 820 10.70 4.41 -36.29
C ASN A 820 10.35 3.22 -35.37
N ALA A 821 11.14 2.96 -34.32
CA ALA A 821 10.89 1.84 -33.40
C ALA A 821 9.58 2.02 -32.63
N VAL A 822 9.24 3.25 -32.24
CA VAL A 822 8.01 3.58 -31.48
C VAL A 822 6.75 3.15 -32.23
N GLU A 823 6.72 3.36 -33.55
CA GLU A 823 5.61 2.97 -34.43
C GLU A 823 5.56 1.44 -34.68
N ARG A 824 6.65 0.72 -34.39
CA ARG A 824 6.78 -0.73 -34.60
C ARG A 824 6.60 -1.56 -33.33
N ILE A 825 6.23 -0.94 -32.22
CA ILE A 825 5.91 -1.63 -30.97
C ILE A 825 4.67 -2.51 -31.18
N TRP A 826 4.81 -3.79 -30.84
CA TRP A 826 3.76 -4.81 -30.92
C TRP A 826 3.10 -5.11 -29.58
N ALA A 827 3.89 -5.13 -28.50
CA ALA A 827 3.44 -5.38 -27.14
C ALA A 827 4.48 -4.89 -26.12
N PHE A 828 4.02 -4.56 -24.92
CA PHE A 828 4.87 -4.40 -23.73
C PHE A 828 4.84 -5.69 -22.91
N GLY A 829 5.95 -6.06 -22.27
CA GLY A 829 6.07 -7.28 -21.46
C GLY A 829 6.45 -6.99 -20.00
N PRO A 830 6.12 -7.88 -19.04
CA PRO A 830 5.62 -9.25 -19.23
C PRO A 830 4.10 -9.45 -19.06
N ARG A 831 3.32 -8.46 -18.62
CA ARG A 831 1.87 -8.60 -18.37
C ARG A 831 0.99 -7.80 -19.34
N ARG A 832 1.47 -7.58 -20.57
CA ARG A 832 0.99 -6.57 -21.55
C ARG A 832 1.23 -5.12 -21.14
N TYR A 833 1.79 -4.92 -19.95
CA TYR A 833 2.40 -3.70 -19.45
C TYR A 833 3.72 -4.08 -18.75
N GLY A 834 4.69 -3.17 -18.75
CA GLY A 834 5.99 -3.37 -18.12
C GLY A 834 7.19 -2.85 -18.94
N PRO A 835 8.42 -2.99 -18.41
CA PRO A 835 9.62 -2.34 -18.92
C PRO A 835 10.32 -3.07 -20.09
N ASN A 836 9.64 -4.02 -20.74
CA ASN A 836 10.18 -4.75 -21.90
C ASN A 836 9.35 -4.45 -23.15
N ILE A 837 10.00 -4.36 -24.31
CA ILE A 837 9.36 -4.01 -25.59
C ILE A 837 9.49 -5.18 -26.57
N LEU A 838 8.42 -5.52 -27.29
CA LEU A 838 8.45 -6.34 -28.49
C LEU A 838 8.34 -5.42 -29.73
N LEU A 839 9.35 -5.47 -30.60
CA LEU A 839 9.40 -4.74 -31.88
C LEU A 839 9.20 -5.67 -33.06
N ASN A 840 8.41 -5.19 -34.03
CA ASN A 840 8.27 -5.81 -35.34
C ASN A 840 9.24 -5.20 -36.35
N ASN A 841 10.08 -6.04 -36.96
CA ASN A 841 10.91 -5.68 -38.09
C ASN A 841 10.73 -6.65 -39.27
N VAL A 842 9.57 -7.32 -39.36
CA VAL A 842 9.21 -8.24 -40.44
C VAL A 842 8.69 -7.44 -41.64
N ASP A 843 9.45 -7.44 -42.75
CA ASP A 843 9.13 -6.66 -43.95
C ASP A 843 7.79 -7.06 -44.62
N SER A 844 7.33 -8.30 -44.42
CA SER A 844 6.13 -8.87 -45.05
C SER A 844 4.82 -8.65 -44.28
N TYR A 845 4.87 -8.19 -43.02
CA TYR A 845 3.67 -8.08 -42.18
C TYR A 845 3.69 -6.83 -41.30
N GLN A 846 2.86 -5.85 -41.66
CA GLN A 846 2.66 -4.63 -40.90
C GLN A 846 1.34 -4.69 -40.13
N ARG A 847 1.42 -5.04 -38.85
CA ARG A 847 0.34 -4.84 -37.89
C ARG A 847 0.22 -3.35 -37.55
N PRO A 848 -0.98 -2.77 -37.41
CA PRO A 848 -1.13 -1.47 -36.78
C PRO A 848 -0.57 -1.50 -35.35
N SER A 849 0.09 -0.41 -34.95
CA SER A 849 0.88 -0.32 -33.72
C SER A 849 0.04 -0.34 -32.43
N VAL A 850 0.68 -0.42 -31.26
CA VAL A 850 -0.02 -0.27 -29.97
C VAL A 850 -0.68 1.12 -29.80
N TRP A 851 -0.33 2.10 -30.64
CA TRP A 851 -0.84 3.49 -30.57
C TRP A 851 -2.16 3.72 -31.34
N GLN A 852 -2.89 2.66 -31.71
CA GLN A 852 -4.14 2.74 -32.49
C GLN A 852 -5.18 3.71 -31.92
N CYS A 853 -5.26 3.86 -30.59
CA CYS A 853 -6.18 4.80 -29.94
C CYS A 853 -5.92 6.29 -30.28
N LEU A 854 -4.71 6.66 -30.73
CA LEU A 854 -4.37 8.02 -31.16
C LEU A 854 -4.71 8.26 -32.64
N GLY A 855 -4.76 7.21 -33.46
CA GLY A 855 -5.04 7.30 -34.89
C GLY A 855 -6.53 7.23 -35.20
N ARG A 856 -7.20 8.39 -35.32
CA ARG A 856 -8.59 8.45 -35.81
C ARG A 856 -8.68 8.05 -37.29
N GLY A 857 -8.85 6.75 -37.52
CA GLY A 857 -9.50 6.23 -38.73
C GLY A 857 -8.67 6.24 -40.01
N ASP A 858 -7.40 5.83 -39.94
CA ASP A 858 -6.71 5.45 -41.17
C ASP A 858 -7.26 4.10 -41.66
N LYS A 859 -7.75 4.07 -42.91
CA LYS A 859 -8.45 2.91 -43.46
C LYS A 859 -7.48 1.74 -43.61
N THR A 860 -7.92 0.55 -43.22
CA THR A 860 -7.17 -0.69 -43.44
C THR A 860 -6.75 -0.81 -44.90
N VAL A 861 -5.46 -0.67 -45.18
CA VAL A 861 -4.87 -1.05 -46.46
C VAL A 861 -5.18 -2.53 -46.68
N GLU A 862 -5.69 -2.87 -47.87
CA GLU A 862 -6.05 -4.25 -48.22
C GLU A 862 -4.81 -5.14 -48.18
N ALA A 863 -4.66 -5.90 -47.10
CA ALA A 863 -3.50 -6.74 -46.87
C ALA A 863 -3.63 -8.05 -47.68
N GLY A 864 -2.58 -8.40 -48.43
CA GLY A 864 -2.56 -9.61 -49.27
C GLY A 864 -2.72 -10.91 -48.47
N ALA A 865 -3.09 -12.00 -49.15
CA ALA A 865 -3.51 -13.26 -48.52
C ALA A 865 -2.54 -13.84 -47.47
N GLN A 866 -1.22 -13.63 -47.60
CA GLN A 866 -0.24 -14.06 -46.60
C GLN A 866 -0.36 -13.28 -45.27
N ALA A 867 -0.66 -11.99 -45.32
CA ALA A 867 -0.84 -11.15 -44.13
C ALA A 867 -2.11 -11.50 -43.34
N ALA A 868 -3.12 -12.08 -43.99
CA ALA A 868 -4.30 -12.63 -43.32
C ALA A 868 -3.94 -13.83 -42.44
N VAL A 869 -3.17 -14.80 -42.97
CA VAL A 869 -2.71 -15.98 -42.22
C VAL A 869 -1.83 -15.60 -41.03
N LEU A 870 -0.92 -14.63 -41.21
CA LEU A 870 -0.07 -14.14 -40.12
C LEU A 870 -0.88 -13.40 -39.04
N ARG A 871 -1.93 -12.66 -39.41
CA ARG A 871 -2.80 -11.99 -38.42
C ARG A 871 -3.48 -12.97 -37.46
N ASP A 872 -3.83 -14.17 -37.92
CA ASP A 872 -4.54 -15.14 -37.08
C ASP A 872 -3.62 -15.79 -36.03
N PHE A 873 -2.29 -15.81 -36.28
CA PHE A 873 -1.27 -16.34 -35.34
C PHE A 873 -0.55 -15.26 -34.50
N ASP A 874 -0.77 -13.97 -34.74
CA ASP A 874 -0.20 -12.82 -34.02
C ASP A 874 -0.25 -12.98 -32.48
N ASN A 875 -1.42 -13.36 -31.96
CA ASN A 875 -1.63 -13.59 -30.52
C ASN A 875 -0.72 -14.69 -29.94
N SER A 876 -0.26 -15.65 -30.76
CA SER A 876 0.66 -16.72 -30.37
C SER A 876 2.07 -16.18 -30.11
N ILE A 877 2.57 -15.30 -30.98
CA ILE A 877 3.88 -14.66 -30.79
C ILE A 877 3.87 -13.79 -29.54
N ILE A 878 2.83 -12.96 -29.37
CA ILE A 878 2.71 -12.10 -28.19
C ILE A 878 2.65 -12.96 -26.92
N SER A 879 1.87 -14.03 -26.90
CA SER A 879 1.78 -14.91 -25.74
C SER A 879 3.12 -15.60 -25.41
N GLY A 880 3.88 -16.05 -26.42
CA GLY A 880 5.22 -16.61 -26.23
C GLY A 880 6.22 -15.59 -25.67
N PHE A 881 6.20 -14.34 -26.17
CA PHE A 881 7.00 -13.23 -25.66
C PHE A 881 6.64 -12.86 -24.21
N LEU A 882 5.36 -12.80 -23.87
CA LEU A 882 4.90 -12.51 -22.51
C LEU A 882 5.36 -13.60 -21.52
N LEU A 883 5.28 -14.87 -21.92
CA LEU A 883 5.79 -15.99 -21.11
C LEU A 883 7.32 -15.94 -20.96
N ALA A 884 8.08 -15.65 -22.03
CA ALA A 884 9.54 -15.52 -21.96
C ALA A 884 10.01 -14.34 -21.09
N THR A 885 9.30 -13.20 -21.15
CA THR A 885 9.63 -12.03 -20.33
C THR A 885 9.19 -12.20 -18.87
N LEU A 886 8.25 -13.11 -18.58
CA LEU A 886 7.84 -13.47 -17.22
C LEU A 886 8.81 -14.46 -16.57
N SER A 887 9.31 -15.47 -17.31
CA SER A 887 10.27 -16.46 -16.84
C SER A 887 11.63 -16.28 -17.52
N GLY A 888 12.53 -15.47 -16.93
CA GLY A 888 13.88 -15.24 -17.44
C GLY A 888 14.79 -16.48 -17.41
N PRO A 889 15.82 -16.54 -18.27
CA PRO A 889 16.67 -17.72 -18.43
C PRO A 889 17.60 -18.01 -17.24
N MET A 890 17.95 -17.03 -16.41
CA MET A 890 18.88 -17.24 -15.30
C MET A 890 18.17 -17.85 -14.10
N CYS A 891 17.10 -17.23 -13.59
CA CYS A 891 16.47 -17.55 -12.32
C CYS A 891 14.96 -17.72 -12.42
N GLU A 892 14.38 -17.78 -13.63
CA GLU A 892 12.93 -17.69 -13.86
C GLU A 892 12.30 -16.47 -13.16
N GLU A 893 13.04 -15.37 -13.05
CA GLU A 893 12.46 -14.10 -12.62
C GLU A 893 12.17 -13.21 -13.84
N PRO A 894 11.21 -12.27 -13.75
CA PRO A 894 10.87 -11.42 -14.89
C PRO A 894 12.04 -10.56 -15.39
N LEU A 895 12.14 -10.46 -16.72
CA LEU A 895 13.12 -9.63 -17.40
C LEU A 895 12.83 -8.14 -17.18
N MET A 896 13.86 -7.29 -17.24
CA MET A 896 13.75 -5.84 -17.15
C MET A 896 14.72 -5.14 -18.09
N GLY A 897 14.25 -4.13 -18.83
CA GLY A 897 15.08 -3.34 -19.73
C GLY A 897 15.51 -4.08 -21.01
N VAL A 898 14.73 -5.06 -21.47
CA VAL A 898 15.05 -5.83 -22.69
C VAL A 898 14.05 -5.54 -23.80
N CYS A 899 14.58 -5.22 -24.98
CA CYS A 899 13.82 -5.14 -26.22
C CYS A 899 14.05 -6.41 -27.05
N PHE A 900 12.99 -7.09 -27.46
CA PHE A 900 13.06 -8.20 -28.41
C PHE A 900 12.57 -7.74 -29.77
N CYS A 901 13.36 -8.01 -30.82
CA CYS A 901 13.02 -7.69 -32.20
C CYS A 901 12.77 -8.99 -32.98
N VAL A 902 11.61 -9.09 -33.63
CA VAL A 902 11.33 -10.15 -34.61
C VAL A 902 11.77 -9.65 -35.97
N GLU A 903 12.79 -10.27 -36.57
CA GLU A 903 13.35 -9.86 -37.87
C GLU A 903 12.76 -10.64 -39.05
N ARG A 904 12.31 -11.87 -38.83
CA ARG A 904 11.65 -12.71 -39.83
C ARG A 904 10.63 -13.62 -39.16
N TRP A 905 9.50 -13.80 -39.82
CA TRP A 905 8.47 -14.74 -39.42
C TRP A 905 7.81 -15.32 -40.66
N ASP A 906 7.95 -16.62 -40.85
CA ASP A 906 7.39 -17.36 -41.98
C ASP A 906 6.44 -18.45 -41.45
N VAL A 907 5.26 -18.59 -42.07
CA VAL A 907 4.26 -19.63 -41.76
C VAL A 907 3.78 -20.27 -43.07
N GLN A 908 3.90 -21.60 -43.17
CA GLN A 908 3.45 -22.38 -44.32
C GLN A 908 2.05 -22.96 -44.04
N SER A 909 1.08 -22.63 -44.90
CA SER A 909 -0.33 -23.05 -44.75
C SER A 909 -0.66 -24.41 -45.39
N SER A 910 0.31 -25.10 -45.99
CA SER A 910 0.14 -26.43 -46.57
C SER A 910 1.35 -27.32 -46.26
N ALA A 911 1.09 -28.49 -45.69
CA ALA A 911 2.13 -29.49 -45.46
C ALA A 911 2.59 -30.08 -46.81
N PRO A 912 3.90 -30.12 -47.12
CA PRO A 912 4.40 -30.99 -48.17
C PRO A 912 4.25 -32.46 -47.75
N ALA A 913 3.85 -33.33 -48.68
CA ALA A 913 3.68 -34.74 -48.39
C ALA A 913 5.03 -35.41 -48.06
N GLN A 914 5.04 -36.09 -46.90
CA GLN A 914 5.96 -37.15 -46.46
C GLN A 914 7.30 -37.28 -47.20
N HIS A 915 8.40 -36.91 -46.54
CA HIS A 915 9.62 -37.71 -46.61
C HIS A 915 9.76 -38.50 -45.30
N GLN A 916 9.93 -39.82 -45.42
CA GLN A 916 10.18 -40.71 -44.30
C GLN A 916 11.62 -40.53 -43.82
N GLU A 917 11.80 -40.33 -42.53
CA GLU A 917 13.02 -40.75 -41.83
C GLU A 917 12.68 -41.18 -40.39
N SER A 918 13.53 -42.03 -39.83
CA SER A 918 13.22 -43.01 -38.77
C SER A 918 12.83 -42.44 -37.40
N PHE A 919 11.76 -43.00 -36.82
CA PHE A 919 11.55 -43.02 -35.37
C PHE A 919 12.40 -44.14 -34.73
N GLU A 920 13.35 -43.77 -33.89
CA GLU A 920 13.86 -44.60 -32.80
C GLU A 920 13.81 -43.77 -31.50
N GLU A 921 12.99 -44.19 -30.54
CA GLU A 921 13.29 -44.15 -29.10
C GLU A 921 12.25 -45.00 -28.34
N ASP A 922 12.69 -45.67 -27.28
CA ASP A 922 12.02 -46.85 -26.72
C ASP A 922 10.78 -46.57 -25.86
N SER A 923 9.76 -47.43 -26.04
CA SER A 923 8.65 -47.59 -25.09
C SER A 923 8.88 -48.81 -24.19
N MET A 924 9.47 -48.59 -23.02
CA MET A 924 9.56 -49.60 -21.97
C MET A 924 8.34 -49.57 -21.05
N SER A 925 7.32 -50.40 -21.33
CA SER A 925 6.65 -51.20 -20.28
C SER A 925 5.62 -52.23 -20.81
N HIS A 926 5.69 -53.42 -20.22
CA HIS A 926 4.68 -54.49 -20.19
C HIS A 926 4.15 -55.12 -21.50
N LYS A 927 4.83 -56.19 -21.92
CA LYS A 927 4.21 -57.32 -22.62
C LYS A 927 3.29 -58.12 -21.70
N ALA A 928 2.11 -58.48 -22.21
CA ALA A 928 1.38 -59.69 -21.83
C ALA A 928 0.90 -60.38 -23.12
N LEU A 929 1.00 -61.71 -23.18
CA LEU A 929 0.67 -62.51 -24.38
C LEU A 929 -0.83 -62.85 -24.42
N ALA A 930 -1.41 -62.97 -25.62
CA ALA A 930 -1.96 -64.23 -26.18
C ALA A 930 -3.03 -64.02 -27.28
N ASP A 931 -2.74 -64.56 -28.46
CA ASP A 931 -3.61 -65.39 -29.31
C ASP A 931 -5.12 -65.11 -29.56
N ASN A 932 -5.42 -65.02 -30.87
CA ASN A 932 -6.50 -65.72 -31.60
C ASN A 932 -7.96 -65.16 -31.69
N LYS A 933 -8.35 -64.91 -32.95
CA LYS A 933 -9.65 -65.16 -33.62
C LYS A 933 -10.92 -64.41 -33.16
N VAL A 934 -11.63 -63.79 -34.12
CA VAL A 934 -12.81 -64.36 -34.85
C VAL A 934 -13.38 -63.31 -35.82
N GLU A 935 -13.98 -63.74 -36.95
CA GLU A 935 -14.64 -62.88 -37.95
C GLU A 935 -16.14 -62.60 -37.65
N ARG A 936 -16.73 -61.66 -38.42
CA ARG A 936 -18.17 -61.48 -38.78
C ARG A 936 -19.18 -61.03 -37.72
N SER A 937 -19.74 -59.83 -37.93
CA SER A 937 -21.08 -59.57 -38.54
C SER A 937 -21.34 -58.04 -38.54
N SER A 938 -21.49 -57.33 -39.67
CA SER A 938 -22.77 -57.05 -40.37
C SER A 938 -23.92 -56.66 -39.41
N GLU A 939 -24.63 -55.54 -39.54
CA GLU A 939 -25.35 -54.91 -40.68
C GLU A 939 -25.51 -53.38 -40.39
N THR A 940 -25.96 -52.43 -41.21
CA THR A 940 -26.55 -52.27 -42.59
C THR A 940 -26.37 -50.77 -42.97
N SER A 941 -26.67 -50.19 -44.15
CA SER A 941 -27.17 -50.60 -45.48
C SER A 941 -26.83 -49.46 -46.49
N ALA A 942 -26.90 -49.71 -47.81
CA ALA A 942 -26.76 -48.68 -48.86
C ALA A 942 -28.10 -48.36 -49.55
N GLN A 943 -28.20 -47.17 -50.18
CA GLN A 943 -28.90 -47.03 -51.48
C GLN A 943 -28.45 -45.77 -52.25
N GLU A 944 -28.12 -45.97 -53.52
CA GLU A 944 -27.83 -44.97 -54.57
C GLU A 944 -29.19 -44.44 -55.15
N GLU A 945 -29.34 -43.54 -56.12
CA GLU A 945 -28.46 -42.94 -57.15
C GLU A 945 -29.19 -41.69 -57.75
N GLY A 946 -28.54 -40.83 -58.56
CA GLY A 946 -29.28 -39.80 -59.35
C GLY A 946 -28.46 -38.67 -59.98
N MET A 947 -28.55 -38.49 -61.30
CA MET A 947 -27.73 -37.54 -62.11
C MET A 947 -28.46 -36.28 -62.60
N ALA A 948 -27.74 -35.15 -62.58
CA ALA A 948 -27.70 -34.03 -63.54
C ALA A 948 -28.95 -33.20 -63.93
N SER A 949 -28.90 -31.87 -63.69
CA SER A 949 -29.07 -30.83 -64.75
C SER A 949 -28.86 -29.36 -64.28
N GLY A 950 -28.00 -28.61 -65.00
CA GLY A 950 -28.31 -27.25 -65.50
C GLY A 950 -28.42 -26.00 -64.60
N LEU A 951 -27.34 -25.19 -64.59
CA LEU A 951 -27.30 -23.71 -64.69
C LEU A 951 -28.02 -22.81 -63.65
N GLY A 952 -27.23 -22.01 -62.92
CA GLY A 952 -27.66 -20.79 -62.22
C GLY A 952 -26.53 -20.14 -61.41
N GLN A 953 -26.08 -18.94 -61.79
CA GLN A 953 -24.95 -18.25 -61.15
C GLN A 953 -25.30 -17.70 -59.75
N ALA A 954 -24.44 -17.95 -58.76
CA ALA A 954 -24.27 -17.08 -57.59
C ALA A 954 -22.90 -17.37 -56.92
N GLU A 955 -22.02 -16.38 -56.85
CA GLU A 955 -20.79 -16.46 -56.07
C GLU A 955 -21.13 -16.55 -54.57
N ARG A 956 -20.79 -17.66 -53.92
CA ARG A 956 -20.79 -17.74 -52.45
C ARG A 956 -19.42 -17.34 -51.94
N ARG A 957 -19.37 -16.21 -51.23
CA ARG A 957 -18.25 -15.82 -50.37
C ARG A 957 -17.95 -16.96 -49.37
N PRO A 958 -16.68 -17.30 -49.11
CA PRO A 958 -16.34 -18.13 -47.96
C PRO A 958 -16.55 -17.32 -46.67
N GLU A 959 -17.27 -17.88 -45.70
CA GLU A 959 -17.40 -17.29 -44.37
C GLU A 959 -16.13 -17.53 -43.53
N PRO A 960 -15.68 -16.55 -42.72
CA PRO A 960 -14.47 -16.70 -41.90
C PRO A 960 -14.81 -17.35 -40.54
N ALA A 961 -14.75 -18.67 -40.47
CA ALA A 961 -14.76 -19.41 -39.21
C ALA A 961 -13.93 -20.71 -39.33
N SER A 962 -12.60 -20.58 -39.24
CA SER A 962 -11.70 -21.69 -38.90
C SER A 962 -11.14 -21.46 -37.51
N ASP A 963 -11.18 -22.47 -36.64
CA ASP A 963 -10.70 -22.35 -35.27
C ASP A 963 -9.20 -22.03 -35.21
N CYS A 964 -8.84 -20.77 -34.94
CA CYS A 964 -7.46 -20.29 -34.89
C CYS A 964 -6.62 -20.87 -33.72
N TYR A 965 -7.24 -21.70 -32.87
CA TYR A 965 -6.63 -22.34 -31.69
C TYR A 965 -6.26 -23.81 -31.95
N GLY A 966 -5.53 -24.07 -33.05
CA GLY A 966 -4.97 -25.39 -33.35
C GLY A 966 -3.63 -25.68 -32.65
N PRO A 967 -3.12 -26.94 -32.70
CA PRO A 967 -1.82 -27.32 -32.12
C PRO A 967 -0.62 -26.48 -32.58
N VAL A 968 -0.70 -25.93 -33.80
CA VAL A 968 0.30 -25.03 -34.38
C VAL A 968 0.44 -23.74 -33.57
N SER A 969 -0.65 -23.18 -33.03
CA SER A 969 -0.61 -22.00 -32.17
C SER A 969 0.15 -22.27 -30.87
N GLY A 970 -0.11 -23.41 -30.22
CA GLY A 970 0.62 -23.86 -29.03
C GLY A 970 2.12 -24.08 -29.28
N GLN A 971 2.47 -24.73 -30.40
CA GLN A 971 3.87 -24.93 -30.79
C GLN A 971 4.58 -23.61 -31.13
N LEU A 972 3.89 -22.65 -31.74
CA LEU A 972 4.44 -21.32 -32.02
C LEU A 972 4.65 -20.49 -30.74
N ILE A 973 3.78 -20.62 -29.73
CA ILE A 973 3.98 -20.01 -28.40
C ILE A 973 5.26 -20.56 -27.75
N ALA A 974 5.44 -21.88 -27.76
CA ALA A 974 6.63 -22.53 -27.21
C ALA A 974 7.91 -22.13 -27.96
N ALA A 975 7.89 -22.20 -29.29
CA ALA A 975 9.00 -21.78 -30.16
C ALA A 975 9.39 -20.31 -29.93
N MET A 976 8.42 -19.40 -29.82
CA MET A 976 8.70 -17.99 -29.51
C MET A 976 9.29 -17.82 -28.11
N LYS A 977 8.80 -18.59 -27.11
CA LYS A 977 9.35 -18.57 -25.75
C LYS A 977 10.83 -18.98 -25.74
N GLU A 978 11.16 -20.09 -26.41
CA GLU A 978 12.53 -20.61 -26.53
C GLU A 978 13.44 -19.68 -27.33
N ALA A 979 12.96 -19.12 -28.45
CA ALA A 979 13.72 -18.18 -29.26
C ALA A 979 14.11 -16.92 -28.47
N CYS A 980 13.18 -16.36 -27.68
CA CYS A 980 13.48 -15.28 -26.75
C CYS A 980 14.51 -15.69 -25.68
N ARG A 981 14.36 -16.88 -25.09
CA ARG A 981 15.29 -17.39 -24.06
C ARG A 981 16.72 -17.48 -24.58
N HIS A 982 16.91 -18.10 -25.75
CA HIS A 982 18.23 -18.24 -26.38
C HIS A 982 18.78 -16.90 -26.90
N ALA A 983 17.93 -16.00 -27.41
CA ALA A 983 18.36 -14.67 -27.84
C ALA A 983 18.86 -13.80 -26.67
N PHE A 984 18.32 -14.00 -25.46
CA PHE A 984 18.85 -13.38 -24.23
C PHE A 984 20.18 -14.01 -23.82
N GLN A 985 20.28 -15.35 -23.78
CA GLN A 985 21.52 -16.07 -23.42
C GLN A 985 22.70 -15.73 -24.37
N ALA A 986 22.42 -15.41 -25.64
CA ALA A 986 23.43 -14.96 -26.60
C ALA A 986 24.01 -13.55 -26.33
N GLN A 987 23.51 -12.84 -25.31
CA GLN A 987 23.99 -11.52 -24.89
C GLN A 987 24.57 -11.57 -23.46
N PRO A 988 25.46 -10.65 -23.07
CA PRO A 988 26.01 -10.64 -21.70
C PRO A 988 24.92 -10.27 -20.69
N GLN A 989 24.49 -11.28 -19.94
CA GLN A 989 23.41 -11.24 -18.96
C GLN A 989 23.88 -10.70 -17.59
N ARG A 990 23.04 -9.93 -16.91
CA ARG A 990 23.28 -9.41 -15.55
C ARG A 990 22.04 -9.53 -14.68
N LEU A 991 22.26 -9.72 -13.39
CA LEU A 991 21.21 -9.62 -12.38
C LEU A 991 21.05 -8.17 -11.94
N MET A 992 19.81 -7.75 -11.73
CA MET A 992 19.47 -6.49 -11.08
C MET A 992 18.98 -6.76 -9.66
N ALA A 993 19.61 -6.09 -8.69
CA ALA A 993 19.18 -6.10 -7.30
C ALA A 993 18.13 -5.01 -7.07
N ALA A 994 17.16 -5.28 -6.19
CA ALA A 994 16.38 -4.22 -5.59
C ALA A 994 17.29 -3.40 -4.67
N MET A 995 17.19 -2.07 -4.72
CA MET A 995 17.91 -1.15 -3.84
C MET A 995 16.92 -0.40 -2.94
N TYR A 996 17.20 -0.37 -1.64
CA TYR A 996 16.60 0.59 -0.72
C TYR A 996 17.40 1.89 -0.74
N THR A 997 16.70 3.02 -0.85
CA THR A 997 17.24 4.29 -0.34
C THR A 997 17.15 4.21 1.18
N CYS A 998 18.29 4.42 1.82
CA CYS A 998 18.44 4.47 3.25
C CYS A 998 18.71 5.91 3.69
N GLU A 999 17.78 6.50 4.43
CA GLU A 999 17.99 7.80 5.08
C GLU A 999 18.30 7.58 6.56
N ILE A 1000 19.49 8.03 6.99
CA ILE A 1000 20.01 7.80 8.35
C ILE A 1000 20.18 9.14 9.02
N MET A 1001 19.44 9.35 10.12
CA MET A 1001 19.70 10.44 11.06
C MET A 1001 20.75 9.99 12.07
N ALA A 1002 21.84 10.73 12.23
CA ALA A 1002 22.97 10.37 13.07
C ALA A 1002 23.70 11.62 13.62
N THR A 1003 24.28 11.53 14.82
CA THR A 1003 25.18 12.56 15.35
C THR A 1003 26.59 12.43 14.78
N ALA A 1004 27.35 13.54 14.76
CA ALA A 1004 28.74 13.58 14.27
C ALA A 1004 29.64 12.48 14.87
N GLU A 1005 29.46 12.16 16.16
CA GLU A 1005 30.27 11.17 16.88
C GLU A 1005 30.13 9.73 16.35
N VAL A 1006 28.99 9.39 15.73
CA VAL A 1006 28.69 8.01 15.30
C VAL A 1006 28.79 7.80 13.79
N LEU A 1007 29.01 8.84 12.98
CA LEU A 1007 29.11 8.77 11.51
C LEU A 1007 30.10 7.70 11.04
N GLY A 1008 31.31 7.67 11.60
CA GLY A 1008 32.32 6.65 11.25
C GLY A 1008 31.88 5.20 11.52
N ARG A 1009 30.99 4.98 12.51
CA ARG A 1009 30.41 3.65 12.79
C ARG A 1009 29.31 3.31 11.78
N VAL A 1010 28.50 4.29 11.38
CA VAL A 1010 27.46 4.15 10.36
C VAL A 1010 28.09 3.79 9.01
N TYR A 1011 29.12 4.53 8.58
CA TYR A 1011 29.87 4.23 7.35
C TYR A 1011 30.54 2.84 7.41
N GLY A 1012 31.05 2.41 8.57
CA GLY A 1012 31.57 1.06 8.77
C GLY A 1012 30.53 -0.07 8.69
N VAL A 1013 29.23 0.21 8.88
CA VAL A 1013 28.15 -0.77 8.65
C VAL A 1013 27.66 -0.72 7.21
N LEU A 1014 27.51 0.47 6.62
CA LEU A 1014 27.16 0.65 5.21
C LEU A 1014 28.17 -0.04 4.30
N GLY A 1015 29.46 0.26 4.43
CA GLY A 1015 30.51 -0.34 3.59
C GLY A 1015 30.62 -1.86 3.72
N LYS A 1016 30.32 -2.43 4.91
CA LYS A 1016 30.28 -3.88 5.13
C LYS A 1016 29.13 -4.56 4.36
N ARG A 1017 28.06 -3.83 4.05
CA ARG A 1017 26.85 -4.31 3.36
C ARG A 1017 26.66 -3.64 1.99
N GLU A 1018 27.78 -3.19 1.39
CA GLU A 1018 27.83 -2.60 0.04
C GLU A 1018 26.94 -1.37 -0.16
N GLY A 1019 26.64 -0.65 0.93
CA GLY A 1019 25.90 0.59 0.89
C GLY A 1019 26.74 1.73 0.30
N ARG A 1020 26.27 2.35 -0.78
CA ARG A 1020 26.89 3.54 -1.40
C ARG A 1020 26.21 4.80 -0.88
N VAL A 1021 26.99 5.70 -0.28
CA VAL A 1021 26.52 7.02 0.13
C VAL A 1021 26.30 7.87 -1.12
N LEU A 1022 25.14 8.50 -1.24
CA LEU A 1022 24.82 9.45 -2.31
C LEU A 1022 25.07 10.89 -1.85
N HIS A 1023 24.63 11.23 -0.64
CA HIS A 1023 24.64 12.59 -0.12
C HIS A 1023 24.71 12.63 1.41
N GLU A 1024 25.32 13.68 1.96
CA GLU A 1024 25.46 13.92 3.40
C GLU A 1024 25.16 15.40 3.68
N GLU A 1025 24.15 15.67 4.52
CA GLU A 1025 23.72 17.03 4.89
C GLU A 1025 23.70 17.20 6.40
N MET A 1026 24.18 18.34 6.90
CA MET A 1026 23.98 18.74 8.29
C MET A 1026 22.62 19.45 8.44
N LYS A 1027 21.81 19.03 9.41
CA LYS A 1027 20.48 19.61 9.63
C LYS A 1027 20.57 20.91 10.43
N GLU A 1028 20.25 22.03 9.78
CA GLU A 1028 20.31 23.35 10.41
C GLU A 1028 19.59 23.43 11.78
N GLY A 1029 20.31 23.93 12.78
CA GLY A 1029 19.77 24.10 14.14
C GLY A 1029 19.96 22.90 15.07
N THR A 1030 20.50 21.78 14.56
CA THR A 1030 20.77 20.56 15.35
C THR A 1030 22.15 19.99 15.03
N ASP A 1031 22.75 19.24 15.96
CA ASP A 1031 24.02 18.52 15.74
C ASP A 1031 23.84 17.19 14.97
N MET A 1032 22.73 17.06 14.25
CA MET A 1032 22.33 15.87 13.50
C MET A 1032 22.67 16.00 12.02
N PHE A 1033 23.17 14.91 11.45
CA PHE A 1033 23.41 14.73 10.03
C PHE A 1033 22.36 13.80 9.45
N ILE A 1034 21.97 14.07 8.21
CA ILE A 1034 21.13 13.20 7.38
C ILE A 1034 22.03 12.63 6.29
N ILE A 1035 22.29 11.32 6.37
CA ILE A 1035 23.00 10.58 5.33
C ILE A 1035 21.96 9.93 4.42
N LYS A 1036 22.02 10.19 3.11
CA LYS A 1036 21.26 9.45 2.10
C LYS A 1036 22.20 8.47 1.40
N ALA A 1037 21.91 7.18 1.55
CA ALA A 1037 22.66 6.09 0.92
C ALA A 1037 21.73 5.15 0.14
N VAL A 1038 22.28 4.34 -0.77
CA VAL A 1038 21.59 3.18 -1.36
C VAL A 1038 22.17 1.89 -0.80
N LEU A 1039 21.32 0.91 -0.53
CA LEU A 1039 21.67 -0.36 0.08
C LEU A 1039 20.94 -1.52 -0.64
N PRO A 1040 21.62 -2.60 -1.05
CA PRO A 1040 20.94 -3.77 -1.63
C PRO A 1040 19.94 -4.36 -0.64
N VAL A 1041 18.71 -4.64 -1.10
CA VAL A 1041 17.66 -5.20 -0.23
C VAL A 1041 18.09 -6.55 0.35
N ALA A 1042 18.89 -7.34 -0.37
CA ALA A 1042 19.39 -8.64 0.07
C ALA A 1042 20.30 -8.56 1.30
N GLU A 1043 21.09 -7.50 1.41
CA GLU A 1043 21.99 -7.26 2.54
C GLU A 1043 21.35 -6.30 3.58
N SER A 1044 20.07 -5.94 3.43
CA SER A 1044 19.36 -5.03 4.36
C SER A 1044 18.82 -5.72 5.63
N PHE A 1045 18.65 -7.04 5.65
CA PHE A 1045 18.10 -7.75 6.80
C PHE A 1045 18.98 -7.64 8.05
N GLY A 1046 18.40 -7.21 9.18
CA GLY A 1046 19.12 -6.91 10.42
C GLY A 1046 20.06 -5.70 10.34
N PHE A 1047 19.98 -4.87 9.29
CA PHE A 1047 20.79 -3.65 9.16
C PHE A 1047 20.41 -2.60 10.19
N ALA A 1048 19.11 -2.40 10.42
CA ALA A 1048 18.61 -1.43 11.41
C ALA A 1048 19.09 -1.78 12.83
N ASP A 1049 19.03 -3.07 13.19
CA ASP A 1049 19.53 -3.57 14.47
C ASP A 1049 21.06 -3.50 14.57
N GLU A 1050 21.80 -3.79 13.50
CA GLU A 1050 23.27 -3.66 13.51
C GLU A 1050 23.70 -2.19 13.70
N ILE A 1051 23.06 -1.23 13.02
CA ILE A 1051 23.31 0.20 13.26
C ILE A 1051 22.93 0.57 14.69
N ARG A 1052 21.68 0.31 15.11
CA ARG A 1052 21.17 0.67 16.45
C ARG A 1052 22.07 0.11 17.57
N LYS A 1053 22.60 -1.11 17.40
CA LYS A 1053 23.54 -1.74 18.34
C LYS A 1053 24.94 -1.12 18.32
N ARG A 1054 25.47 -0.69 17.17
CA ARG A 1054 26.81 -0.04 17.09
C ARG A 1054 26.81 1.43 17.49
N THR A 1055 25.69 2.13 17.31
CA THR A 1055 25.52 3.55 17.66
C THR A 1055 24.83 3.75 19.02
N SER A 1056 24.51 2.67 19.75
CA SER A 1056 23.74 2.72 21.00
C SER A 1056 22.40 3.44 20.87
N GLY A 1057 21.77 3.37 19.69
CA GLY A 1057 20.53 4.07 19.37
C GLY A 1057 20.67 5.51 18.88
N LEU A 1058 21.88 6.08 18.84
CA LEU A 1058 22.14 7.45 18.35
C LEU A 1058 22.03 7.61 16.82
N ALA A 1059 21.82 6.51 16.10
CA ALA A 1059 21.46 6.56 14.69
C ALA A 1059 20.33 5.57 14.40
N SER A 1060 19.34 6.00 13.63
CA SER A 1060 18.23 5.15 13.17
C SER A 1060 18.11 5.26 11.65
N PRO A 1061 18.32 4.16 10.91
CA PRO A 1061 18.11 4.14 9.47
C PRO A 1061 16.62 3.98 9.15
N GLN A 1062 16.20 4.55 8.02
CA GLN A 1062 14.88 4.35 7.43
C GLN A 1062 15.07 3.82 6.02
N LEU A 1063 14.48 2.65 5.72
CA LEU A 1063 14.61 1.96 4.44
C LEU A 1063 13.34 2.20 3.62
N VAL A 1064 13.50 2.69 2.39
CA VAL A 1064 12.41 2.91 1.44
C VAL A 1064 12.81 2.30 0.10
N PHE A 1065 11.89 1.60 -0.57
CA PHE A 1065 12.16 1.10 -1.92
C PHE A 1065 12.40 2.25 -2.91
N SER A 1066 13.46 2.11 -3.70
CA SER A 1066 13.95 3.16 -4.60
C SER A 1066 13.81 2.73 -6.06
N HIS A 1067 14.61 1.75 -6.48
CA HIS A 1067 14.66 1.26 -7.85
C HIS A 1067 15.44 -0.06 -7.93
N TRP A 1068 15.58 -0.59 -9.14
CA TRP A 1068 16.42 -1.75 -9.47
C TRP A 1068 17.77 -1.29 -10.04
N GLU A 1069 18.88 -1.69 -9.44
CA GLU A 1069 20.24 -1.38 -9.90
C GLU A 1069 20.92 -2.66 -10.44
N VAL A 1070 21.68 -2.53 -11.53
CA VAL A 1070 22.40 -3.64 -12.14
C VAL A 1070 23.62 -4.00 -11.30
N ILE A 1071 23.76 -5.27 -10.91
CA ILE A 1071 24.98 -5.75 -10.24
C ILE A 1071 26.12 -5.75 -11.26
N SER A 1072 27.24 -5.11 -10.91
CA SER A 1072 28.41 -4.97 -11.80
C SER A 1072 29.09 -6.31 -12.10
N SER A 1073 29.13 -7.21 -11.12
CA SER A 1073 29.66 -8.57 -11.24
C SER A 1073 28.83 -9.44 -12.20
N ASP A 1074 29.52 -10.12 -13.11
CA ASP A 1074 28.93 -11.12 -14.00
C ASP A 1074 28.67 -12.44 -13.24
N PRO A 1075 27.44 -12.98 -13.19
CA PRO A 1075 27.18 -14.23 -12.47
C PRO A 1075 27.90 -15.46 -13.05
N TYR A 1076 28.37 -15.43 -14.31
CA TYR A 1076 29.03 -16.57 -14.97
C TYR A 1076 30.53 -16.35 -15.21
N TRP A 1077 31.13 -15.29 -14.68
CA TRP A 1077 32.57 -15.07 -14.82
C TRP A 1077 33.38 -16.07 -13.98
N VAL A 1078 34.30 -16.73 -14.66
CA VAL A 1078 35.31 -17.65 -14.14
C VAL A 1078 36.66 -17.12 -14.64
N PRO A 1079 37.71 -17.04 -13.80
CA PRO A 1079 39.04 -16.63 -14.26
C PRO A 1079 39.55 -17.61 -15.33
N THR A 1080 39.93 -17.08 -16.49
CA THR A 1080 40.34 -17.88 -17.67
C THR A 1080 41.85 -17.86 -17.92
N THR A 1081 42.57 -16.86 -17.41
CA THR A 1081 44.02 -16.76 -17.55
C THR A 1081 44.76 -17.02 -16.23
N GLU A 1082 46.00 -17.51 -16.32
CA GLU A 1082 46.86 -17.69 -15.15
C GLU A 1082 47.19 -16.35 -14.47
N GLU A 1083 47.21 -15.25 -15.24
CA GLU A 1083 47.44 -13.89 -14.73
C GLU A 1083 46.23 -13.36 -13.93
N GLU A 1084 44.99 -13.60 -14.37
CA GLU A 1084 43.79 -13.38 -13.57
C GLU A 1084 43.86 -14.19 -12.26
N TYR A 1085 44.24 -15.47 -12.35
CA TYR A 1085 44.34 -16.36 -11.19
C TYR A 1085 45.41 -15.89 -10.20
N LEU A 1086 46.55 -15.39 -10.68
CA LEU A 1086 47.63 -14.79 -9.88
C LEU A 1086 47.21 -13.47 -9.23
N HIS A 1087 46.45 -12.63 -9.93
CA HIS A 1087 45.97 -11.35 -9.40
C HIS A 1087 44.97 -11.48 -8.24
N PHE A 1088 44.16 -12.55 -8.23
CA PHE A 1088 43.24 -12.87 -7.12
C PHE A 1088 43.87 -13.77 -6.04
N GLY A 1089 45.04 -14.38 -6.31
CA GLY A 1089 45.83 -15.17 -5.36
C GLY A 1089 45.33 -16.62 -5.15
N GLU A 1090 46.10 -17.42 -4.41
CA GLU A 1090 45.80 -18.85 -4.13
C GLU A 1090 44.46 -19.09 -3.39
N LYS A 1091 43.81 -18.01 -2.93
CA LYS A 1091 42.49 -18.00 -2.32
C LYS A 1091 41.59 -16.98 -3.02
N ALA A 1092 40.80 -17.44 -3.97
CA ALA A 1092 39.60 -16.74 -4.45
C ALA A 1092 38.50 -16.73 -3.35
N ASP A 1093 38.82 -16.22 -2.16
CA ASP A 1093 37.94 -16.24 -0.97
C ASP A 1093 36.71 -15.32 -1.13
N SER A 1094 36.74 -14.37 -2.06
CA SER A 1094 35.55 -13.60 -2.47
C SER A 1094 34.75 -14.35 -3.53
N ALA A 1095 33.98 -15.35 -3.10
CA ALA A 1095 33.04 -16.04 -3.96
C ALA A 1095 32.11 -15.04 -4.67
N ASN A 1096 32.00 -15.16 -6.00
CA ASN A 1096 31.24 -14.24 -6.84
C ASN A 1096 29.80 -14.06 -6.30
N GLN A 1097 29.49 -12.84 -5.87
CA GLN A 1097 28.26 -12.54 -5.14
C GLN A 1097 27.02 -12.63 -6.05
N ALA A 1098 27.14 -12.26 -7.32
CA ALA A 1098 26.08 -12.44 -8.32
C ALA A 1098 25.77 -13.93 -8.52
N LEU A 1099 26.80 -14.79 -8.58
CA LEU A 1099 26.65 -16.24 -8.62
C LEU A 1099 26.01 -16.79 -7.32
N LYS A 1100 26.40 -16.28 -6.16
CA LYS A 1100 25.79 -16.62 -4.85
C LYS A 1100 24.29 -16.31 -4.81
N TYR A 1101 23.89 -15.13 -5.31
CA TYR A 1101 22.47 -14.76 -5.42
C TYR A 1101 21.72 -15.64 -6.43
N MET A 1102 22.30 -15.87 -7.61
CA MET A 1102 21.73 -16.75 -8.64
C MET A 1102 21.48 -18.16 -8.10
N ASN A 1103 22.49 -18.76 -7.47
CA ASN A 1103 22.42 -20.12 -6.93
C ASN A 1103 21.46 -20.21 -5.73
N ALA A 1104 21.32 -19.15 -4.93
CA ALA A 1104 20.34 -19.12 -3.84
C ALA A 1104 18.89 -19.14 -4.35
N VAL A 1105 18.59 -18.44 -5.46
CA VAL A 1105 17.25 -18.49 -6.09
C VAL A 1105 17.04 -19.80 -6.83
N ARG A 1106 18.01 -20.24 -7.65
CA ARG A 1106 17.92 -21.49 -8.43
C ARG A 1106 17.66 -22.72 -7.56
N ARG A 1107 18.46 -22.94 -6.51
CA ARG A 1107 18.30 -24.09 -5.59
C ARG A 1107 16.89 -24.21 -5.03
N ARG A 1108 16.21 -23.08 -4.84
CA ARG A 1108 14.89 -23.03 -4.22
C ARG A 1108 13.74 -23.18 -5.21
N LYS A 1109 13.88 -22.68 -6.44
CA LYS A 1109 12.96 -23.01 -7.53
C LYS A 1109 13.11 -24.46 -8.03
N GLY A 1110 14.03 -25.24 -7.46
CA GLY A 1110 14.37 -26.58 -7.93
C GLY A 1110 15.16 -26.59 -9.24
N LEU A 1111 15.68 -25.43 -9.67
CA LEU A 1111 16.45 -25.27 -10.89
C LEU A 1111 17.86 -25.83 -10.72
N TYR A 1112 18.41 -26.37 -11.81
CA TYR A 1112 19.74 -26.95 -11.83
C TYR A 1112 20.83 -25.92 -11.48
N VAL A 1113 21.77 -26.33 -10.63
CA VAL A 1113 22.92 -25.53 -10.21
C VAL A 1113 24.20 -26.30 -10.46
N GLU A 1114 25.11 -25.70 -11.21
CA GLU A 1114 26.42 -26.24 -11.54
C GLU A 1114 27.39 -26.10 -10.37
N GLU A 1115 27.19 -26.93 -9.34
CA GLU A 1115 28.11 -27.05 -8.22
C GLU A 1115 28.94 -28.33 -8.39
N LYS A 1116 30.19 -28.19 -8.85
CA LYS A 1116 31.12 -29.31 -8.98
C LYS A 1116 31.54 -29.83 -7.59
N ILE A 1117 30.73 -30.71 -6.99
CA ILE A 1117 30.97 -31.27 -5.65
C ILE A 1117 32.32 -32.02 -5.59
N VAL A 1118 32.77 -32.65 -6.69
CA VAL A 1118 34.12 -33.20 -6.85
C VAL A 1118 34.54 -33.12 -8.32
N GLU A 1119 35.62 -32.40 -8.65
CA GLU A 1119 36.11 -32.33 -10.04
C GLU A 1119 36.73 -33.63 -10.57
N HIS A 1120 37.33 -34.44 -9.68
CA HIS A 1120 37.90 -35.74 -10.05
C HIS A 1120 37.77 -36.76 -8.90
N ALA A 1121 36.67 -37.53 -8.87
CA ALA A 1121 36.52 -38.63 -7.93
C ALA A 1121 37.63 -39.69 -8.05
N GLU A 1122 38.17 -39.90 -9.26
CA GLU A 1122 39.24 -40.86 -9.53
C GLU A 1122 40.58 -40.50 -8.87
N LYS A 1123 40.90 -39.20 -8.74
CA LYS A 1123 42.21 -38.73 -8.22
C LYS A 1123 42.37 -38.94 -6.71
N GLN A 1124 41.29 -39.10 -5.94
CA GLN A 1124 41.38 -39.37 -4.49
C GLN A 1124 41.98 -40.76 -4.18
N ARG A 1125 41.80 -41.76 -5.05
CA ARG A 1125 42.38 -43.11 -4.90
C ARG A 1125 43.86 -43.19 -5.27
N THR A 1126 44.38 -42.25 -6.04
CA THR A 1126 45.81 -42.20 -6.44
C THR A 1126 46.62 -41.28 -5.53
N LEU A 1127 46.06 -40.15 -5.09
CA LEU A 1127 46.70 -39.24 -4.11
C LEU A 1127 46.93 -39.88 -2.73
N SER A 1128 46.14 -40.90 -2.36
CA SER A 1128 46.29 -41.65 -1.11
C SER A 1128 47.31 -42.80 -1.17
N LYS A 1129 47.94 -43.05 -2.32
CA LYS A 1129 48.97 -44.10 -2.48
C LYS A 1129 50.41 -43.57 -2.54
N ASN A 1130 50.62 -42.28 -2.81
CA ASN A 1130 51.92 -41.62 -2.85
C ASN A 1130 51.92 -40.37 -1.95
N LYS A 1131 51.59 -40.55 -0.67
CA LYS A 1131 51.73 -39.53 0.37
C LYS A 1131 52.22 -40.16 1.67
#